data_AF-A0A349VJ03-F1
#
_entry.id   AF-A0A349VJ03-F1
#
_cell.length_a   1.000
_cell.length_b   1.000
_cell.length_c   1.000
_cell.angle_alpha   90.00
_cell.angle_beta   90.00
_cell.angle_gamma   90.00
#
_symmetry.space_group_name_H-M   'P 1'
#
loop_
_entity.id
_entity.type
_entity.pdbx_description
1 polymer ?
#
loop_
_entity_poly.entity_id
_entity_poly.type
_entity_poly.pdbx_seq_one_letter_code
_entity_poly.pdbx_strand_id
1 'polypeptide(L)'
;QSTEFDFKQGSVRVDGSFSFPVTAQFLDDVPQQNSLPSSTEEFAAYVGLQSSVLRELSRNFDEDFSKIKTQVNRAAQQNSDNSKTLLAILEDASVDNHRHALLVCDRLKFITGKEHDPEITYFANLTYRRLIRLSELTLDDFWNAIAPGSEPFCLVKSRRLLSIATNVTDKYGAKRDDLLEQEFEERLSDAAVSIEEFSRIELSPRRITLAPLSSDLPASLSIKLEPSSPAIPGGVATVWLAPGAESEPLPTLIKDSSSKPITQLPVCLYDNTKPESWKIDAAISRRLEENEVPALDFVVWYRGHKMVQGVPVVSATASRMTQWHTQSSDPSKITVHGDASQTQAVAIIFDCSGSMGRRMMDGRTRLDAGRAAVQQVLDNLVSAGDWDVSLWLYGHRTQWSRDEKGNYSSSLTDLGQKAKDTAKKNDQPFNLVPGDDVEQVLPMQPLTQGVALEIDSILSPISPGGETPLYRAISEAIGTDFDGSHSAIPGHVLVVTDGANDQSGGQFTTASGVTRQLAQKNLRRSIPLRIDIIGFALESNGMERAMRMAEVRDVAYNSGGKFYEATDPAALLKSLRDSFRLLQWRVSGPNAVNKTLHLEETCTLPRSIPRSIVNYDAFLETGPRPPSRRFAAENNTSLDLYVTNGGRSIEFRRYDGGTEQGLRDSKSGLVDPIDSRRKSFFGVHLASRTMNDVRIPISIQNDEANSYSQRPTSIWVEVQPLKQDKPIGIPYTFYDMTLQKNRSVPVFDLIAPQWPPLATKALVKAWFRFDQVNPDLPILVNDLSEEVEKEFSFPGLPGSKILVTRKKPQSKNIIEVSVVEEHPAEQSSHLPLLKAVVSGASLSASHMVEPDICRIRHTFLIQATNGRISDNVWLEFTDQQRLIAGATSTISDGGMPLVIPIPAQ
;
A
#
# COMPACT_ATOMS: atom_id res chain seq x y z
N GLN A 1 11.75 -55.77 -13.99
CA GLN A 1 12.81 -55.04 -13.27
C GLN A 1 13.46 -54.09 -14.24
N SER A 2 13.17 -52.80 -14.11
CA SER A 2 13.64 -51.73 -14.98
C SER A 2 14.47 -50.76 -14.16
N THR A 3 15.79 -50.76 -14.35
CA THR A 3 16.71 -49.83 -13.70
C THR A 3 16.78 -48.56 -14.54
N GLU A 4 16.33 -47.44 -13.99
CA GLU A 4 16.53 -46.12 -14.60
C GLU A 4 17.75 -45.43 -13.96
N PHE A 5 18.61 -44.87 -14.80
CA PHE A 5 19.81 -44.14 -14.40
C PHE A 5 19.65 -42.66 -14.77
N ASP A 6 19.68 -41.76 -13.78
CA ASP A 6 19.85 -40.32 -14.03
C ASP A 6 21.18 -39.83 -13.45
N PHE A 7 22.20 -39.86 -14.32
CA PHE A 7 23.55 -39.37 -14.02
C PHE A 7 23.61 -37.87 -13.68
N LYS A 8 22.55 -37.08 -13.90
CA LYS A 8 22.50 -35.67 -13.47
C LYS A 8 22.01 -35.47 -12.03
N GLN A 9 21.42 -36.49 -11.40
CA GLN A 9 20.92 -36.41 -10.02
C GLN A 9 21.67 -37.30 -9.02
N GLY A 10 22.65 -38.09 -9.47
CA GLY A 10 23.55 -38.83 -8.57
C GLY A 10 22.89 -39.94 -7.75
N SER A 11 21.79 -40.53 -8.25
CA SER A 11 21.07 -41.63 -7.58
C SER A 11 20.65 -42.72 -8.56
N VAL A 12 20.45 -43.94 -8.03
CA VAL A 12 19.93 -45.11 -8.76
C VAL A 12 18.73 -45.65 -7.98
N ARG A 13 17.65 -46.00 -8.68
CA ARG A 13 16.46 -46.64 -8.08
C ARG A 13 16.37 -48.11 -8.50
N VAL A 14 16.23 -48.99 -7.52
CA VAL A 14 15.87 -50.40 -7.70
C VAL A 14 14.82 -50.76 -6.65
N ASP A 15 13.66 -51.28 -7.08
CA ASP A 15 12.59 -51.87 -6.28
C ASP A 15 12.30 -51.16 -4.93
N GLY A 16 12.14 -49.83 -4.96
CA GLY A 16 11.68 -49.01 -3.82
C GLY A 16 12.70 -48.74 -2.72
N SER A 17 13.92 -49.28 -2.82
CA SER A 17 14.97 -49.13 -1.81
C SER A 17 16.11 -48.25 -2.31
N PHE A 18 16.64 -47.38 -1.45
CA PHE A 18 17.75 -46.47 -1.78
C PHE A 18 19.12 -47.12 -1.47
N SER A 19 20.09 -46.94 -2.36
CA SER A 19 21.49 -47.35 -2.14
C SER A 19 22.47 -46.24 -2.50
N PHE A 20 23.58 -46.17 -1.76
CA PHE A 20 24.52 -45.06 -1.66
C PHE A 20 25.18 -44.62 -2.99
N PRO A 21 25.55 -43.33 -3.12
CA PRO A 21 26.48 -42.87 -4.15
C PRO A 21 27.90 -43.32 -3.76
N VAL A 22 28.31 -44.49 -4.23
CA VAL A 22 29.69 -44.96 -4.01
C VAL A 22 30.57 -44.38 -5.11
N THR A 23 31.51 -43.51 -4.75
CA THR A 23 32.71 -43.22 -5.56
C THR A 23 33.68 -44.41 -5.54
N ALA A 24 33.18 -45.60 -5.88
CA ALA A 24 33.97 -46.79 -6.17
C ALA A 24 34.46 -46.73 -7.63
N GLN A 25 35.26 -45.71 -7.93
CA GLN A 25 36.25 -45.87 -8.99
C GLN A 25 37.45 -46.64 -8.42
N PHE A 26 38.32 -47.14 -9.31
CA PHE A 26 39.48 -48.00 -9.00
C PHE A 26 39.20 -49.49 -8.74
N LEU A 27 38.51 -50.17 -9.68
CA LEU A 27 38.94 -51.43 -10.32
C LEU A 27 37.85 -51.95 -11.29
N ASP A 28 38.24 -52.35 -12.51
CA ASP A 28 37.30 -52.81 -13.57
C ASP A 28 36.71 -54.22 -13.35
N ASP A 29 37.18 -54.96 -12.34
CA ASP A 29 36.68 -56.30 -12.02
C ASP A 29 35.59 -56.23 -10.93
N VAL A 30 34.40 -55.74 -11.32
CA VAL A 30 33.16 -56.01 -10.57
C VAL A 30 32.87 -57.52 -10.67
N PRO A 31 32.74 -58.26 -9.56
CA PRO A 31 32.31 -59.66 -9.63
C PRO A 31 30.97 -59.76 -10.35
N GLN A 32 30.78 -60.75 -11.23
CA GLN A 32 29.58 -60.88 -12.09
C GLN A 32 28.25 -61.13 -11.34
N GLN A 33 28.21 -60.97 -10.02
CA GLN A 33 27.00 -60.93 -9.22
C GLN A 33 26.54 -59.47 -9.06
N ASN A 34 25.44 -59.12 -9.72
CA ASN A 34 24.81 -57.79 -9.72
C ASN A 34 24.12 -57.41 -8.39
N SER A 35 24.76 -57.72 -7.25
CA SER A 35 24.26 -57.43 -5.90
C SER A 35 25.30 -56.63 -5.12
N LEU A 36 24.94 -55.42 -4.73
CA LEU A 36 25.70 -54.66 -3.74
C LEU A 36 25.76 -55.46 -2.42
N PRO A 37 26.89 -55.43 -1.68
CA PRO A 37 27.02 -56.13 -0.41
C PRO A 37 25.96 -55.66 0.59
N SER A 38 25.20 -56.61 1.11
CA SER A 38 24.03 -56.40 1.99
C SER A 38 24.33 -56.62 3.47
N SER A 39 25.50 -57.21 3.79
CA SER A 39 25.93 -57.54 5.15
C SER A 39 27.37 -57.09 5.42
N THR A 40 27.73 -57.01 6.70
CA THR A 40 29.12 -56.72 7.14
C THR A 40 30.11 -57.73 6.57
N GLU A 41 29.71 -58.99 6.41
CA GLU A 41 30.55 -60.08 5.90
C GLU A 41 30.74 -59.98 4.38
N GLU A 42 29.69 -59.66 3.61
CA GLU A 42 29.79 -59.39 2.18
C GLU A 42 30.60 -58.11 1.90
N PHE A 43 30.40 -57.07 2.69
CA PHE A 43 31.16 -55.82 2.56
C PHE A 43 32.63 -56.01 2.96
N ALA A 44 32.91 -56.71 4.06
CA ALA A 44 34.27 -57.06 4.45
C ALA A 44 34.94 -58.04 3.46
N ALA A 45 34.18 -58.91 2.79
CA ALA A 45 34.68 -59.73 1.69
C ALA A 45 34.99 -58.89 0.45
N TYR A 46 34.13 -57.93 0.09
CA TYR A 46 34.35 -57.00 -1.04
C TYR A 46 35.58 -56.10 -0.80
N VAL A 47 35.68 -55.46 0.38
CA VAL A 47 36.85 -54.68 0.79
C VAL A 47 38.07 -55.59 0.97
N GLY A 48 37.86 -56.82 1.43
CA GLY A 48 38.87 -57.87 1.54
C GLY A 48 39.46 -58.28 0.20
N LEU A 49 38.63 -58.32 -0.85
CA LEU A 49 38.99 -58.60 -2.24
C LEU A 49 39.79 -57.45 -2.85
N GLN A 50 39.32 -56.21 -2.71
CA GLN A 50 40.07 -55.00 -3.08
C GLN A 50 41.45 -54.97 -2.38
N SER A 51 41.46 -55.25 -1.08
CA SER A 51 42.68 -55.36 -0.28
C SER A 51 43.50 -56.63 -0.56
N SER A 52 42.95 -57.66 -1.20
CA SER A 52 43.70 -58.86 -1.60
C SER A 52 44.35 -58.65 -2.95
N VAL A 53 43.68 -57.99 -3.90
CA VAL A 53 44.26 -57.52 -5.16
C VAL A 53 45.47 -56.62 -4.87
N LEU A 54 45.33 -55.61 -4.01
CA LEU A 54 46.48 -54.77 -3.61
C LEU A 54 47.62 -55.56 -2.93
N ARG A 55 47.30 -56.59 -2.13
CA ARG A 55 48.30 -57.48 -1.51
C ARG A 55 48.93 -58.45 -2.52
N GLU A 56 48.22 -58.86 -3.56
CA GLU A 56 48.70 -59.73 -4.63
C GLU A 56 49.62 -58.94 -5.56
N LEU A 57 49.22 -57.74 -5.99
CA LEU A 57 50.07 -56.80 -6.72
C LEU A 57 51.34 -56.44 -5.93
N SER A 58 51.24 -56.25 -4.61
CA SER A 58 52.39 -56.05 -3.71
C SER A 58 53.28 -57.30 -3.53
N ARG A 59 52.74 -58.51 -3.69
CA ARG A 59 53.51 -59.77 -3.66
C ARG A 59 54.23 -60.02 -4.99
N ASN A 60 53.52 -59.80 -6.10
CA ASN A 60 53.98 -60.04 -7.46
C ASN A 60 54.80 -58.86 -8.03
N PHE A 61 54.93 -57.77 -7.26
CA PHE A 61 55.63 -56.54 -7.61
C PHE A 61 56.98 -56.77 -8.28
N ASP A 62 57.79 -57.70 -7.76
CA ASP A 62 59.11 -58.03 -8.31
C ASP A 62 59.04 -58.69 -9.69
N GLU A 63 58.02 -59.52 -9.93
CA GLU A 63 57.81 -60.21 -11.21
C GLU A 63 57.21 -59.28 -12.26
N ASP A 64 56.21 -58.48 -11.88
CA ASP A 64 55.58 -57.47 -12.74
C ASP A 64 56.56 -56.36 -13.09
N PHE A 65 57.33 -55.88 -12.12
CA PHE A 65 58.41 -54.93 -12.37
C PHE A 65 59.52 -55.55 -13.23
N SER A 66 59.84 -56.84 -13.07
CA SER A 66 60.79 -57.53 -13.96
C SER A 66 60.29 -57.62 -15.41
N LYS A 67 58.98 -57.78 -15.63
CA LYS A 67 58.36 -57.71 -16.98
C LYS A 67 58.53 -56.31 -17.58
N ILE A 68 58.18 -55.26 -16.82
CA ILE A 68 58.34 -53.85 -17.23
C ILE A 68 59.81 -53.52 -17.50
N LYS A 69 60.73 -53.85 -16.58
CA LYS A 69 62.19 -53.67 -16.73
C LYS A 69 62.72 -54.41 -17.97
N THR A 70 62.18 -55.58 -18.30
CA THR A 70 62.52 -56.31 -19.54
C THR A 70 61.99 -55.61 -20.80
N GLN A 71 60.77 -55.07 -20.78
CA GLN A 71 60.21 -54.28 -21.88
C GLN A 71 60.98 -52.96 -22.10
N VAL A 72 61.26 -52.22 -21.03
CA VAL A 72 62.05 -50.98 -21.03
C VAL A 72 63.47 -51.25 -21.52
N ASN A 73 64.13 -52.31 -21.06
CA ASN A 73 65.48 -52.67 -21.53
C ASN A 73 65.49 -53.10 -23.00
N ARG A 74 64.45 -53.80 -23.50
CA ARG A 74 64.31 -54.12 -24.94
C ARG A 74 64.13 -52.86 -25.78
N ALA A 75 63.32 -51.91 -25.33
CA ALA A 75 63.15 -50.62 -26.01
C ALA A 75 64.44 -49.77 -25.97
N ALA A 76 65.15 -49.75 -24.84
CA ALA A 76 66.40 -49.03 -24.67
C ALA A 76 67.50 -49.50 -25.64
N GLN A 77 67.53 -50.79 -25.99
CA GLN A 77 68.56 -51.40 -26.85
C GLN A 77 68.41 -51.10 -28.35
N GLN A 78 67.33 -50.46 -28.81
CA GLN A 78 67.03 -50.33 -30.25
C GLN A 78 67.44 -49.01 -30.94
N ASN A 79 67.96 -48.00 -30.22
CA ASN A 79 68.38 -46.66 -30.72
C ASN A 79 67.26 -45.82 -31.39
N SER A 80 67.27 -44.48 -31.37
CA SER A 80 68.01 -43.51 -30.54
C SER A 80 67.17 -42.24 -30.30
N ASP A 81 65.83 -42.34 -30.35
CA ASP A 81 64.88 -41.24 -30.10
C ASP A 81 63.82 -41.68 -29.08
N ASN A 82 64.31 -42.19 -27.95
CA ASN A 82 63.55 -43.05 -27.04
C ASN A 82 62.47 -42.33 -26.21
N SER A 83 62.45 -41.00 -26.16
CA SER A 83 61.58 -40.27 -25.23
C SER A 83 60.09 -40.57 -25.42
N LYS A 84 59.62 -40.75 -26.66
CA LYS A 84 58.21 -41.05 -26.96
C LYS A 84 57.84 -42.52 -26.79
N THR A 85 58.70 -43.45 -27.21
CA THR A 85 58.45 -44.90 -27.04
C THR A 85 58.51 -45.28 -25.56
N LEU A 86 59.40 -44.64 -24.80
CA LEU A 86 59.54 -44.85 -23.36
C LEU A 86 58.44 -44.11 -22.58
N LEU A 87 57.94 -42.96 -23.06
CA LEU A 87 56.66 -42.40 -22.58
C LEU A 87 55.51 -43.36 -22.86
N ALA A 88 55.37 -43.85 -24.09
CA ALA A 88 54.30 -44.76 -24.47
C ALA A 88 54.33 -46.05 -23.64
N ILE A 89 55.50 -46.66 -23.40
CA ILE A 89 55.61 -47.80 -22.49
C ILE A 89 55.25 -47.41 -21.04
N LEU A 90 55.55 -46.19 -20.58
CA LEU A 90 55.15 -45.69 -19.27
C LEU A 90 53.65 -45.26 -19.21
N GLU A 91 53.02 -44.95 -20.33
CA GLU A 91 51.60 -44.56 -20.47
C GLU A 91 50.71 -45.79 -20.68
N ASP A 92 51.13 -46.77 -21.48
CA ASP A 92 50.50 -48.08 -21.63
C ASP A 92 50.67 -48.87 -20.33
N ALA A 93 51.87 -48.82 -19.72
CA ALA A 93 52.00 -49.17 -18.32
C ALA A 93 51.08 -48.30 -17.47
N SER A 94 50.93 -46.98 -17.62
CA SER A 94 49.97 -46.19 -16.82
C SER A 94 48.49 -46.61 -16.99
N VAL A 95 48.13 -47.28 -18.09
CA VAL A 95 46.78 -47.76 -18.39
C VAL A 95 46.54 -49.15 -17.78
N ASP A 96 47.43 -50.13 -18.01
CA ASP A 96 47.43 -51.39 -17.26
C ASP A 96 47.62 -51.13 -15.75
N ASN A 97 48.47 -50.16 -15.42
CA ASN A 97 48.69 -49.64 -14.08
C ASN A 97 47.51 -48.79 -13.61
N HIS A 98 46.29 -48.71 -14.17
CA HIS A 98 45.19 -48.32 -13.26
C HIS A 98 45.07 -49.30 -12.06
N ARG A 99 45.69 -50.49 -12.19
CA ARG A 99 45.94 -51.49 -11.14
C ARG A 99 47.19 -51.22 -10.29
N HIS A 100 48.30 -50.73 -10.86
CA HIS A 100 49.56 -50.44 -10.14
C HIS A 100 49.89 -48.93 -9.98
N ALA A 101 48.98 -48.00 -10.31
CA ALA A 101 49.16 -46.53 -10.29
C ALA A 101 49.04 -45.97 -8.87
N LEU A 102 49.71 -46.67 -7.97
CA LEU A 102 50.48 -46.07 -6.90
C LEU A 102 51.81 -45.47 -7.46
N LEU A 103 52.03 -45.51 -8.79
CA LEU A 103 53.19 -45.04 -9.58
C LEU A 103 52.71 -44.24 -10.82
N VAL A 104 53.37 -43.22 -11.39
CA VAL A 104 54.56 -42.41 -11.06
C VAL A 104 54.22 -40.91 -11.26
N CYS A 105 54.79 -39.98 -10.46
CA CYS A 105 55.37 -38.70 -10.94
C CYS A 105 55.81 -37.81 -9.75
N ASP A 106 57.10 -37.82 -9.40
CA ASP A 106 57.90 -36.58 -9.27
C ASP A 106 59.40 -36.89 -9.45
N ARG A 107 60.23 -35.88 -9.72
CA ARG A 107 61.65 -36.04 -10.07
C ARG A 107 62.53 -36.41 -8.88
N LEU A 108 63.19 -37.56 -9.01
CA LEU A 108 64.54 -37.87 -8.50
C LEU A 108 64.98 -37.19 -7.18
N LYS A 109 64.73 -37.88 -6.07
CA LYS A 109 65.65 -38.04 -4.93
C LYS A 109 65.26 -39.29 -4.12
N PHE A 110 66.18 -39.77 -3.28
CA PHE A 110 66.09 -40.96 -2.40
C PHE A 110 66.39 -42.34 -3.01
N ILE A 111 67.69 -42.67 -3.10
CA ILE A 111 68.20 -44.04 -2.87
C ILE A 111 69.62 -43.96 -2.29
N THR A 112 69.82 -44.50 -1.08
CA THR A 112 71.12 -45.07 -0.64
C THR A 112 70.87 -46.16 0.42
N GLY A 113 70.34 -47.30 -0.01
CA GLY A 113 70.37 -48.57 0.74
C GLY A 113 71.36 -49.52 0.06
N LYS A 114 72.26 -50.17 0.81
CA LYS A 114 73.38 -50.96 0.23
C LYS A 114 73.04 -52.42 -0.10
N GLU A 115 71.79 -52.85 0.08
CA GLU A 115 71.40 -54.27 0.06
C GLU A 115 70.25 -54.60 -0.91
N HIS A 116 69.65 -53.62 -1.59
CA HIS A 116 68.46 -53.79 -2.44
C HIS A 116 68.66 -53.16 -3.83
N ASP A 117 67.94 -53.63 -4.86
CA ASP A 117 68.00 -53.03 -6.21
C ASP A 117 67.55 -51.55 -6.13
N PRO A 118 68.38 -50.60 -6.58
CA PRO A 118 68.05 -49.17 -6.53
C PRO A 118 66.70 -48.84 -7.18
N GLU A 119 66.39 -49.44 -8.33
CA GLU A 119 65.15 -49.15 -9.06
C GLU A 119 63.93 -49.67 -8.28
N ILE A 120 63.99 -50.88 -7.75
CA ILE A 120 62.94 -51.46 -6.90
C ILE A 120 62.69 -50.58 -5.67
N THR A 121 63.77 -50.09 -5.03
CA THR A 121 63.71 -49.19 -3.86
C THR A 121 63.03 -47.86 -4.22
N TYR A 122 63.32 -47.28 -5.39
CA TYR A 122 62.71 -46.05 -5.86
C TYR A 122 61.20 -46.20 -6.14
N PHE A 123 60.79 -47.29 -6.80
CA PHE A 123 59.37 -47.54 -7.02
C PHE A 123 58.63 -47.88 -5.71
N ALA A 124 59.26 -48.60 -4.76
CA ALA A 124 58.67 -48.83 -3.44
C ALA A 124 58.40 -47.51 -2.67
N ASN A 125 59.31 -46.52 -2.73
CA ASN A 125 59.09 -45.19 -2.15
C ASN A 125 57.90 -44.45 -2.77
N LEU A 126 57.74 -44.52 -4.10
CA LEU A 126 56.60 -43.90 -4.80
C LEU A 126 55.28 -44.60 -4.47
N THR A 127 55.27 -45.93 -4.46
CA THR A 127 54.10 -46.75 -4.08
C THR A 127 53.64 -46.43 -2.67
N TYR A 128 54.58 -46.34 -1.71
CA TYR A 128 54.31 -45.91 -0.35
C TYR A 128 53.61 -44.54 -0.31
N ARG A 129 54.18 -43.51 -0.96
CA ARG A 129 53.61 -42.15 -0.96
C ARG A 129 52.20 -42.10 -1.53
N ARG A 130 51.90 -42.85 -2.60
CA ARG A 130 50.53 -42.92 -3.13
C ARG A 130 49.59 -43.76 -2.27
N LEU A 131 50.06 -44.76 -1.52
CA LEU A 131 49.22 -45.51 -0.57
C LEU A 131 48.80 -44.63 0.61
N ILE A 132 49.72 -43.82 1.15
CA ILE A 132 49.40 -42.78 2.14
C ILE A 132 48.39 -41.78 1.55
N ARG A 133 48.62 -41.29 0.32
CA ARG A 133 47.66 -40.37 -0.33
C ARG A 133 46.28 -41.01 -0.59
N LEU A 134 46.22 -42.31 -0.86
CA LEU A 134 44.96 -43.03 -1.03
C LEU A 134 44.26 -43.29 0.32
N SER A 135 45.02 -43.54 1.40
CA SER A 135 44.46 -43.66 2.76
C SER A 135 43.95 -42.31 3.27
N GLU A 136 44.63 -41.21 2.96
CA GLU A 136 44.13 -39.84 3.18
C GLU A 136 42.82 -39.57 2.45
N LEU A 137 42.73 -39.84 1.14
CA LEU A 137 41.51 -39.63 0.36
C LEU A 137 40.35 -40.51 0.84
N THR A 138 40.66 -41.71 1.33
CA THR A 138 39.67 -42.63 1.90
C THR A 138 39.06 -42.10 3.21
N LEU A 139 39.74 -41.20 3.93
CA LEU A 139 39.12 -40.49 5.06
C LEU A 139 37.97 -39.60 4.59
N ASP A 140 37.92 -39.22 3.31
CA ASP A 140 36.83 -38.46 2.71
C ASP A 140 35.80 -39.38 1.98
N ASP A 141 35.60 -40.64 2.41
CA ASP A 141 34.60 -41.59 1.87
C ASP A 141 33.33 -41.73 2.77
N PHE A 142 33.09 -42.91 3.36
CA PHE A 142 31.87 -43.28 4.08
C PHE A 142 32.11 -43.22 5.59
N TRP A 143 31.41 -42.29 6.24
CA TRP A 143 31.63 -41.82 7.61
C TRP A 143 30.76 -42.52 8.65
N ASN A 144 29.75 -43.28 8.23
CA ASN A 144 28.96 -44.09 9.16
C ASN A 144 29.49 -45.53 9.25
N ALA A 145 29.04 -46.26 10.26
CA ALA A 145 29.13 -47.71 10.29
C ALA A 145 27.98 -48.36 9.50
N ILE A 146 28.20 -49.56 8.96
CA ILE A 146 27.13 -50.34 8.29
C ILE A 146 26.15 -50.93 9.32
N ALA A 147 26.65 -51.28 10.51
CA ALA A 147 25.86 -51.78 11.62
C ALA A 147 26.15 -50.98 12.90
N PRO A 148 25.18 -50.80 13.81
CA PRO A 148 25.39 -50.09 15.07
C PRO A 148 26.59 -50.64 15.87
N GLY A 149 27.48 -49.75 16.33
CA GLY A 149 28.67 -50.12 17.09
C GLY A 149 29.81 -50.77 16.30
N SER A 150 29.69 -50.90 14.96
CA SER A 150 30.82 -51.25 14.10
C SER A 150 31.66 -50.02 13.78
N GLU A 151 32.90 -50.20 13.32
CA GLU A 151 33.76 -49.09 12.92
C GLU A 151 33.42 -48.57 11.50
N PRO A 152 33.43 -47.25 11.27
CA PRO A 152 33.23 -46.64 9.95
C PRO A 152 34.21 -47.15 8.87
N PHE A 153 33.70 -47.29 7.64
CA PHE A 153 34.48 -47.80 6.51
C PHE A 153 35.74 -46.97 6.22
N CYS A 154 35.65 -45.64 6.30
CA CYS A 154 36.79 -44.76 6.06
C CYS A 154 37.98 -45.14 6.98
N LEU A 155 37.76 -45.25 8.29
CA LEU A 155 38.80 -45.63 9.26
C LEU A 155 39.36 -47.03 8.97
N VAL A 156 38.49 -48.02 8.75
CA VAL A 156 38.89 -49.42 8.50
C VAL A 156 39.75 -49.54 7.23
N LYS A 157 39.32 -48.92 6.12
CA LYS A 157 40.05 -48.96 4.84
C LYS A 157 41.32 -48.12 4.89
N SER A 158 41.31 -46.94 5.51
CA SER A 158 42.49 -46.09 5.66
C SER A 158 43.59 -46.77 6.49
N ARG A 159 43.27 -47.41 7.63
CA ARG A 159 44.25 -48.22 8.39
C ARG A 159 44.73 -49.44 7.60
N ARG A 160 43.86 -50.06 6.79
CA ARG A 160 44.24 -51.20 5.93
C ARG A 160 45.24 -50.78 4.86
N LEU A 161 45.05 -49.63 4.23
CA LEU A 161 45.95 -49.04 3.23
C LEU A 161 47.28 -48.62 3.85
N LEU A 162 47.28 -47.98 5.03
CA LEU A 162 48.49 -47.68 5.79
C LEU A 162 49.29 -48.96 6.06
N SER A 163 48.64 -50.02 6.58
CA SER A 163 49.30 -51.31 6.83
C SER A 163 49.92 -51.90 5.56
N ILE A 164 49.29 -51.76 4.38
CA ILE A 164 49.89 -52.18 3.11
C ILE A 164 51.11 -51.30 2.76
N ALA A 165 51.05 -49.99 3.00
CA ALA A 165 52.17 -49.07 2.80
C ALA A 165 53.39 -49.45 3.67
N THR A 166 53.17 -49.71 4.95
CA THR A 166 54.19 -50.18 5.91
C THR A 166 54.83 -51.49 5.43
N ASN A 167 54.03 -52.46 4.98
CA ASN A 167 54.54 -53.73 4.45
C ASN A 167 55.41 -53.53 3.19
N VAL A 168 55.07 -52.57 2.32
CA VAL A 168 55.88 -52.22 1.15
C VAL A 168 57.23 -51.61 1.58
N THR A 169 57.24 -50.71 2.58
CA THR A 169 58.52 -50.13 3.05
C THR A 169 59.42 -51.17 3.70
N ASP A 170 58.85 -52.02 4.55
CA ASP A 170 59.61 -53.00 5.35
C ASP A 170 60.15 -54.15 4.47
N LYS A 171 59.40 -54.59 3.45
CA LYS A 171 59.82 -55.66 2.53
C LYS A 171 60.90 -55.22 1.54
N TYR A 172 60.92 -53.94 1.14
CA TYR A 172 61.74 -53.45 0.02
C TYR A 172 62.81 -52.43 0.40
N GLY A 173 63.04 -52.18 1.70
CA GLY A 173 64.06 -51.25 2.17
C GLY A 173 63.81 -49.79 1.76
N ALA A 174 62.55 -49.45 1.46
CA ALA A 174 62.15 -48.09 1.12
C ALA A 174 62.18 -47.19 2.35
N LYS A 175 62.50 -45.91 2.15
CA LYS A 175 62.59 -44.94 3.24
C LYS A 175 61.19 -44.43 3.56
N ARG A 176 60.74 -44.62 4.80
CA ARG A 176 59.54 -43.95 5.31
C ARG A 176 59.73 -42.42 5.30
N ASP A 177 58.62 -41.75 5.09
CA ASP A 177 58.53 -40.29 5.10
C ASP A 177 57.82 -39.90 6.39
N ASP A 178 58.58 -39.84 7.48
CA ASP A 178 58.07 -39.77 8.86
C ASP A 178 57.09 -38.59 9.06
N LEU A 179 57.27 -37.49 8.32
CA LEU A 179 56.39 -36.34 8.33
C LEU A 179 55.01 -36.65 7.71
N LEU A 180 54.98 -37.32 6.54
CA LEU A 180 53.72 -37.73 5.90
C LEU A 180 52.99 -38.81 6.70
N GLU A 181 53.73 -39.72 7.36
CA GLU A 181 53.13 -40.74 8.24
C GLU A 181 52.50 -40.07 9.48
N GLN A 182 53.18 -39.07 10.07
CA GLN A 182 52.66 -38.29 11.19
C GLN A 182 51.45 -37.42 10.82
N GLU A 183 51.50 -36.68 9.71
CA GLU A 183 50.39 -35.87 9.19
C GLU A 183 49.15 -36.74 8.91
N PHE A 184 49.34 -37.96 8.39
CA PHE A 184 48.25 -38.90 8.16
C PHE A 184 47.66 -39.48 9.45
N GLU A 185 48.49 -39.89 10.42
CA GLU A 185 48.02 -40.42 11.70
C GLU A 185 47.27 -39.36 12.54
N GLU A 186 47.71 -38.09 12.49
CA GLU A 186 46.98 -36.95 13.08
C GLU A 186 45.59 -36.82 12.43
N ARG A 187 45.53 -36.78 11.09
CA ARG A 187 44.25 -36.72 10.35
C ARG A 187 43.34 -37.93 10.59
N LEU A 188 43.91 -39.14 10.75
CA LEU A 188 43.16 -40.36 11.06
C LEU A 188 42.56 -40.30 12.48
N SER A 189 43.31 -39.77 13.45
CA SER A 189 42.84 -39.53 14.81
C SER A 189 41.71 -38.48 14.84
N ASP A 190 41.89 -37.35 14.16
CA ASP A 190 40.89 -36.29 14.06
C ASP A 190 39.59 -36.77 13.39
N ALA A 191 39.70 -37.57 12.33
CA ALA A 191 38.55 -38.18 11.69
C ALA A 191 37.81 -39.15 12.63
N ALA A 192 38.53 -39.96 13.41
CA ALA A 192 37.92 -40.88 14.38
C ALA A 192 37.12 -40.16 15.47
N VAL A 193 37.60 -39.01 15.97
CA VAL A 193 36.87 -38.16 16.91
C VAL A 193 35.67 -37.49 16.23
N SER A 194 35.88 -36.89 15.05
CA SER A 194 34.87 -36.08 14.35
C SER A 194 33.64 -36.87 13.87
N ILE A 195 33.76 -38.18 13.69
CA ILE A 195 32.64 -39.03 13.26
C ILE A 195 31.55 -39.12 14.34
N GLU A 196 31.89 -39.07 15.63
CA GLU A 196 30.87 -39.09 16.71
C GLU A 196 30.02 -37.80 16.73
N GLU A 197 30.61 -36.68 16.33
CA GLU A 197 29.94 -35.37 16.33
C GLU A 197 28.98 -35.17 15.13
N PHE A 198 29.12 -35.95 14.06
CA PHE A 198 28.46 -35.76 12.75
C PHE A 198 26.92 -35.71 12.79
N SER A 199 26.29 -36.28 13.83
CA SER A 199 24.86 -36.60 13.91
C SER A 199 23.87 -35.41 13.92
N ARG A 200 24.33 -34.16 13.84
CA ARG A 200 23.49 -32.95 14.05
C ARG A 200 23.36 -32.08 12.79
N ILE A 201 22.11 -31.75 12.45
CA ILE A 201 21.74 -30.83 11.37
C ILE A 201 20.92 -29.67 11.95
N GLU A 202 21.19 -28.44 11.49
CA GLU A 202 20.48 -27.23 11.88
C GLU A 202 19.54 -26.75 10.75
N LEU A 203 18.24 -27.11 10.82
CA LEU A 203 17.23 -26.61 9.89
C LEU A 203 16.90 -25.12 10.09
N SER A 204 16.66 -24.40 8.98
CA SER A 204 16.17 -23.02 9.00
C SER A 204 15.29 -22.71 7.78
N PRO A 205 13.97 -22.47 7.95
CA PRO A 205 13.24 -22.43 9.21
C PRO A 205 13.02 -23.82 9.83
N ARG A 206 12.91 -23.88 11.16
CA ARG A 206 12.66 -25.12 11.93
C ARG A 206 11.20 -25.61 11.88
N ARG A 207 10.36 -25.06 11.00
CA ARG A 207 8.94 -25.44 10.83
C ARG A 207 8.46 -25.18 9.40
N ILE A 208 7.38 -25.84 9.02
CA ILE A 208 6.71 -25.71 7.71
C ILE A 208 5.38 -25.01 7.90
N THR A 209 5.25 -23.80 7.39
CA THR A 209 3.95 -23.11 7.29
C THR A 209 3.30 -23.48 5.96
N LEU A 210 2.15 -24.14 5.99
CA LEU A 210 1.41 -24.54 4.79
C LEU A 210 0.86 -23.32 4.04
N ALA A 211 0.69 -23.47 2.73
CA ALA A 211 -0.07 -22.51 1.93
C ALA A 211 -1.57 -22.63 2.27
N PRO A 212 -2.34 -21.52 2.31
CA PRO A 212 -3.78 -21.60 2.58
C PRO A 212 -4.50 -22.50 1.57
N LEU A 213 -5.50 -23.27 2.01
CA LEU A 213 -6.38 -24.11 1.16
C LEU A 213 -6.79 -23.47 -0.19
N SER A 214 -7.01 -22.15 -0.21
CA SER A 214 -7.47 -21.37 -1.37
C SER A 214 -6.37 -20.74 -2.22
N SER A 215 -5.10 -21.03 -1.94
CA SER A 215 -3.92 -20.50 -2.63
C SER A 215 -3.22 -21.58 -3.45
N ASP A 216 -3.06 -21.34 -4.76
CA ASP A 216 -2.22 -22.18 -5.63
C ASP A 216 -0.72 -21.83 -5.53
N LEU A 217 -0.35 -20.81 -4.74
CA LEU A 217 1.05 -20.49 -4.45
C LEU A 217 1.64 -21.52 -3.47
N PRO A 218 2.75 -22.20 -3.82
CA PRO A 218 3.37 -23.22 -2.97
C PRO A 218 4.08 -22.62 -1.75
N ALA A 219 4.00 -23.32 -0.63
CA ALA A 219 4.66 -22.95 0.62
C ALA A 219 6.18 -22.94 0.44
N SER A 220 6.81 -21.79 0.66
CA SER A 220 8.27 -21.64 0.50
C SER A 220 9.00 -22.04 1.77
N LEU A 221 9.95 -22.96 1.61
CA LEU A 221 10.82 -23.49 2.63
C LEU A 221 12.26 -23.18 2.21
N SER A 222 13.17 -23.05 3.17
CA SER A 222 14.61 -23.00 2.91
C SER A 222 15.25 -24.14 3.70
N ILE A 223 16.36 -24.66 3.21
CA ILE A 223 17.28 -25.46 4.04
C ILE A 223 18.62 -24.74 4.06
N LYS A 224 19.20 -24.69 5.25
CA LYS A 224 20.66 -24.67 5.41
C LYS A 224 21.03 -26.03 5.99
N LEU A 225 22.08 -26.65 5.49
CA LEU A 225 22.70 -27.80 6.14
C LEU A 225 24.06 -27.32 6.64
N GLU A 226 24.22 -27.24 7.97
CA GLU A 226 25.51 -26.99 8.58
C GLU A 226 25.95 -28.23 9.34
N PRO A 227 27.14 -28.78 9.03
CA PRO A 227 27.74 -29.85 9.81
C PRO A 227 28.20 -29.31 11.16
N SER A 228 28.14 -30.18 12.18
CA SER A 228 28.49 -29.88 13.58
C SER A 228 29.96 -29.49 13.79
N SER A 229 30.87 -29.93 12.93
CA SER A 229 32.31 -29.69 13.03
C SER A 229 32.90 -29.31 11.66
N PRO A 230 33.86 -28.36 11.61
CA PRO A 230 34.57 -28.02 10.37
C PRO A 230 35.51 -29.14 9.88
N ALA A 231 35.79 -30.16 10.71
CA ALA A 231 36.57 -31.33 10.32
C ALA A 231 35.79 -32.34 9.44
N ILE A 232 34.47 -32.16 9.30
CA ILE A 232 33.64 -32.99 8.43
C ILE A 232 33.95 -32.66 6.95
N PRO A 233 34.16 -33.66 6.06
CA PRO A 233 34.44 -33.39 4.65
C PRO A 233 33.23 -32.78 3.93
N GLY A 234 33.52 -31.88 2.98
CA GLY A 234 32.51 -31.36 2.06
C GLY A 234 31.99 -32.41 1.08
N GLY A 235 30.83 -32.12 0.47
CA GLY A 235 30.15 -33.01 -0.45
C GLY A 235 28.67 -32.67 -0.63
N VAL A 236 27.94 -33.56 -1.31
CA VAL A 236 26.51 -33.43 -1.60
C VAL A 236 25.72 -34.40 -0.74
N ALA A 237 24.73 -33.90 0.00
CA ALA A 237 23.75 -34.68 0.74
C ALA A 237 22.45 -34.82 -0.07
N THR A 238 21.71 -35.90 0.12
CA THR A 238 20.36 -36.06 -0.44
C THR A 238 19.31 -35.79 0.63
N VAL A 239 18.36 -34.90 0.38
CA VAL A 239 17.33 -34.49 1.34
C VAL A 239 15.90 -34.71 0.83
N TRP A 240 14.96 -34.99 1.73
CA TRP A 240 13.53 -35.04 1.44
C TRP A 240 12.64 -34.83 2.68
N LEU A 241 11.33 -34.66 2.45
CA LEU A 241 10.29 -34.70 3.47
C LEU A 241 9.52 -36.01 3.37
N ALA A 242 9.10 -36.58 4.50
CA ALA A 242 8.20 -37.73 4.54
C ALA A 242 7.21 -37.61 5.72
N PRO A 243 6.04 -38.28 5.69
CA PRO A 243 5.16 -38.38 6.86
C PRO A 243 5.76 -39.12 8.06
N GLY A 244 6.87 -39.83 7.83
CA GLY A 244 7.70 -40.47 8.85
C GLY A 244 8.99 -41.03 8.22
N ALA A 245 10.02 -41.27 9.03
CA ALA A 245 11.37 -41.64 8.62
C ALA A 245 11.49 -42.81 7.62
N GLU A 246 10.56 -43.76 7.68
CA GLU A 246 10.49 -44.96 6.81
C GLU A 246 9.32 -44.90 5.79
N SER A 247 8.65 -43.75 5.67
CA SER A 247 7.60 -43.53 4.68
C SER A 247 8.17 -43.07 3.33
N GLU A 248 7.40 -43.24 2.26
CA GLU A 248 7.78 -42.70 0.95
C GLU A 248 7.95 -41.17 0.99
N PRO A 249 8.95 -40.60 0.28
CA PRO A 249 9.13 -39.16 0.23
C PRO A 249 7.96 -38.42 -0.42
N LEU A 250 7.60 -37.27 0.13
CA LEU A 250 6.62 -36.36 -0.45
C LEU A 250 7.17 -35.70 -1.72
N PRO A 251 6.37 -35.58 -2.79
CA PRO A 251 6.72 -34.73 -3.92
C PRO A 251 6.83 -33.25 -3.51
N THR A 252 7.86 -32.56 -3.99
CA THR A 252 8.14 -31.14 -3.74
C THR A 252 8.61 -30.45 -5.03
N LEU A 253 8.58 -29.12 -5.06
CA LEU A 253 8.96 -28.30 -6.22
C LEU A 253 10.25 -27.51 -5.94
N ILE A 254 11.12 -27.43 -6.95
CA ILE A 254 12.28 -26.52 -6.95
C ILE A 254 11.84 -25.16 -7.51
N LYS A 255 12.51 -24.09 -7.08
CA LYS A 255 12.26 -22.72 -7.56
C LYS A 255 12.67 -22.52 -9.05
N ASP A 256 12.01 -21.56 -9.70
CA ASP A 256 12.32 -21.00 -11.03
C ASP A 256 12.25 -21.93 -12.26
N SER A 257 11.43 -22.99 -12.24
CA SER A 257 11.06 -23.69 -13.47
C SER A 257 9.64 -24.29 -13.43
N SER A 258 9.05 -24.48 -14.61
CA SER A 258 7.82 -25.27 -14.83
C SER A 258 8.09 -26.78 -14.71
N SER A 259 8.84 -27.17 -13.68
CA SER A 259 9.37 -28.52 -13.50
C SER A 259 8.37 -29.45 -12.80
N LYS A 260 8.51 -30.74 -13.04
CA LYS A 260 7.71 -31.78 -12.38
C LYS A 260 8.10 -31.86 -10.89
N PRO A 261 7.16 -32.26 -10.00
CA PRO A 261 7.50 -32.56 -8.61
C PRO A 261 8.63 -33.59 -8.51
N ILE A 262 9.58 -33.32 -7.61
CA ILE A 262 10.70 -34.20 -7.26
C ILE A 262 10.51 -34.75 -5.85
N THR A 263 10.98 -35.98 -5.61
CA THR A 263 10.87 -36.65 -4.30
C THR A 263 12.11 -36.49 -3.43
N GLN A 264 13.25 -36.11 -3.99
CA GLN A 264 14.54 -35.98 -3.33
C GLN A 264 15.38 -34.90 -4.02
N LEU A 265 16.23 -34.21 -3.24
CA LEU A 265 17.03 -33.07 -3.71
C LEU A 265 18.51 -33.22 -3.28
N PRO A 266 19.49 -33.00 -4.17
CA PRO A 266 20.90 -32.88 -3.80
C PRO A 266 21.19 -31.48 -3.21
N VAL A 267 21.84 -31.41 -2.05
CA VAL A 267 22.23 -30.17 -1.36
C VAL A 267 23.72 -30.19 -1.05
N CYS A 268 24.45 -29.15 -1.44
CA CYS A 268 25.87 -29.01 -1.14
C CYS A 268 26.11 -28.59 0.32
N LEU A 269 26.94 -29.35 1.03
CA LEU A 269 27.52 -28.93 2.30
C LEU A 269 28.73 -28.03 2.03
N TYR A 270 28.86 -26.96 2.82
CA TYR A 270 29.89 -25.91 2.76
C TYR A 270 29.82 -24.86 1.63
N ASP A 271 29.01 -25.01 0.58
CA ASP A 271 28.74 -23.88 -0.34
C ASP A 271 27.70 -22.92 0.25
N ASN A 272 28.17 -22.04 1.13
CA ASN A 272 27.35 -21.06 1.84
C ASN A 272 26.91 -19.87 0.96
N THR A 273 27.11 -19.89 -0.38
CA THR A 273 26.83 -18.71 -1.21
C THR A 273 25.35 -18.43 -1.43
N LYS A 274 24.47 -19.45 -1.42
CA LYS A 274 23.00 -19.30 -1.41
C LYS A 274 22.32 -20.50 -0.72
N PRO A 275 21.49 -20.32 0.33
CA PRO A 275 20.63 -21.39 0.83
C PRO A 275 19.58 -21.76 -0.23
N GLU A 276 19.34 -23.05 -0.45
CA GLU A 276 18.35 -23.49 -1.42
C GLU A 276 16.93 -23.30 -0.89
N SER A 277 16.14 -22.51 -1.64
CA SER A 277 14.73 -22.28 -1.38
C SER A 277 13.87 -23.20 -2.26
N TRP A 278 13.05 -24.01 -1.62
CA TRP A 278 12.23 -25.08 -2.18
C TRP A 278 10.77 -24.83 -1.81
N LYS A 279 9.85 -25.55 -2.45
CA LYS A 279 8.42 -25.20 -2.45
C LYS A 279 7.57 -26.46 -2.30
N ILE A 280 6.76 -26.55 -1.25
CA ILE A 280 5.78 -27.65 -1.13
C ILE A 280 4.64 -27.36 -2.09
N ASP A 281 4.34 -28.32 -2.97
CA ASP A 281 3.26 -28.23 -3.94
C ASP A 281 1.92 -27.85 -3.27
N ALA A 282 1.08 -27.07 -3.96
CA ALA A 282 -0.17 -26.56 -3.40
C ALA A 282 -1.20 -27.66 -3.11
N ALA A 283 -1.28 -28.71 -3.94
CA ALA A 283 -2.17 -29.84 -3.69
C ALA A 283 -1.69 -30.72 -2.52
N ILE A 284 -0.37 -30.83 -2.33
CA ILE A 284 0.21 -31.51 -1.16
C ILE A 284 0.01 -30.66 0.09
N SER A 285 0.23 -29.35 0.03
CA SER A 285 -0.03 -28.42 1.14
C SER A 285 -1.50 -28.51 1.59
N ARG A 286 -2.45 -28.50 0.64
CA ARG A 286 -3.87 -28.70 0.90
C ARG A 286 -4.16 -30.04 1.59
N ARG A 287 -3.58 -31.15 1.11
CA ARG A 287 -3.74 -32.47 1.74
C ARG A 287 -3.14 -32.54 3.16
N LEU A 288 -2.01 -31.87 3.41
CA LEU A 288 -1.41 -31.81 4.75
C LEU A 288 -2.31 -31.02 5.73
N GLU A 289 -2.91 -29.92 5.25
CA GLU A 289 -3.84 -29.09 6.04
C GLU A 289 -5.18 -29.84 6.30
N GLU A 290 -5.74 -30.49 5.28
CA GLU A 290 -6.99 -31.28 5.37
C GLU A 290 -6.88 -32.50 6.30
N ASN A 291 -5.69 -33.12 6.40
CA ASN A 291 -5.43 -34.26 7.29
C ASN A 291 -4.83 -33.86 8.64
N GLU A 292 -4.77 -32.56 8.95
CA GLU A 292 -4.24 -32.00 10.21
C GLU A 292 -2.85 -32.56 10.59
N VAL A 293 -1.97 -32.77 9.61
CA VAL A 293 -0.65 -33.39 9.81
C VAL A 293 0.21 -32.48 10.70
N PRO A 294 0.64 -32.92 11.90
CA PRO A 294 1.28 -32.03 12.88
C PRO A 294 2.79 -31.84 12.66
N ALA A 295 3.44 -32.77 11.97
CA ALA A 295 4.86 -32.73 11.66
C ALA A 295 5.18 -33.58 10.42
N LEU A 296 6.31 -33.30 9.78
CA LEU A 296 6.94 -34.12 8.75
C LEU A 296 8.37 -34.43 9.15
N ASP A 297 8.84 -35.63 8.87
CA ASP A 297 10.25 -35.97 9.02
C ASP A 297 11.04 -35.41 7.84
N PHE A 298 11.95 -34.49 8.14
CA PHE A 298 13.00 -34.08 7.22
C PHE A 298 14.15 -35.07 7.34
N VAL A 299 14.41 -35.78 6.24
CA VAL A 299 15.43 -36.83 6.19
C VAL A 299 16.59 -36.35 5.33
N VAL A 300 17.80 -36.52 5.85
CA VAL A 300 19.05 -36.22 5.16
C VAL A 300 19.91 -37.46 5.12
N TRP A 301 20.40 -37.78 3.93
CA TRP A 301 21.36 -38.84 3.70
C TRP A 301 22.69 -38.25 3.27
N TYR A 302 23.74 -38.45 4.06
CA TYR A 302 25.09 -38.02 3.72
C TYR A 302 26.15 -38.99 4.22
N ARG A 303 27.06 -39.43 3.34
CA ARG A 303 28.22 -40.31 3.66
C ARG A 303 27.93 -41.53 4.54
N GLY A 304 26.76 -42.14 4.38
CA GLY A 304 26.32 -43.31 5.15
C GLY A 304 25.39 -43.01 6.33
N HIS A 305 25.31 -41.76 6.78
CA HIS A 305 24.43 -41.33 7.85
C HIS A 305 23.04 -41.00 7.32
N LYS A 306 22.01 -41.63 7.88
CA LYS A 306 20.59 -41.23 7.74
C LYS A 306 20.23 -40.41 8.97
N MET A 307 20.11 -39.10 8.80
CA MET A 307 19.71 -38.17 9.84
C MET A 307 18.24 -37.79 9.65
N VAL A 308 17.46 -37.79 10.72
CA VAL A 308 16.02 -37.50 10.69
C VAL A 308 15.74 -36.41 11.70
N GLN A 309 15.06 -35.35 11.26
CA GLN A 309 14.58 -34.28 12.12
C GLN A 309 13.08 -34.07 11.89
N GLY A 310 12.28 -34.26 12.94
CA GLY A 310 10.86 -33.92 12.91
C GLY A 310 10.69 -32.41 12.78
N VAL A 311 9.97 -31.97 11.75
CA VAL A 311 9.69 -30.57 11.43
C VAL A 311 8.20 -30.31 11.65
N PRO A 312 7.82 -29.49 12.64
CA PRO A 312 6.42 -29.13 12.86
C PRO A 312 5.79 -28.51 11.61
N VAL A 313 4.58 -28.96 11.29
CA VAL A 313 3.75 -28.42 10.22
C VAL A 313 2.64 -27.59 10.86
N VAL A 314 2.45 -26.37 10.36
CA VAL A 314 1.43 -25.46 10.86
C VAL A 314 0.55 -24.95 9.72
N SER A 315 -0.76 -24.84 9.99
CA SER A 315 -1.73 -24.23 9.07
C SER A 315 -1.33 -22.81 8.70
N ALA A 316 -1.75 -22.33 7.53
CA ALA A 316 -1.69 -20.92 7.16
C ALA A 316 -2.42 -19.99 8.16
N THR A 317 -3.24 -20.54 9.06
CA THR A 317 -3.93 -19.80 10.12
C THR A 317 -3.12 -19.59 11.41
N ALA A 318 -1.99 -20.29 11.57
CA ALA A 318 -1.06 -20.15 12.70
C ALA A 318 -0.06 -19.00 12.53
N SER A 319 -0.05 -18.34 11.37
CA SER A 319 0.69 -17.10 11.15
C SER A 319 -0.19 -16.07 10.44
N ARG A 320 0.20 -14.80 10.54
CA ARG A 320 -0.46 -13.69 9.84
C ARG A 320 0.58 -12.82 9.19
N MET A 321 0.39 -12.54 7.91
CA MET A 321 1.16 -11.56 7.17
C MET A 321 0.28 -10.32 6.96
N THR A 322 0.79 -9.14 7.29
CA THR A 322 0.24 -7.86 6.80
C THR A 322 1.28 -7.18 5.92
N GLN A 323 0.80 -6.45 4.91
CA GLN A 323 1.66 -5.74 3.95
C GLN A 323 1.22 -4.29 3.85
N TRP A 324 2.20 -3.40 3.84
CA TRP A 324 2.02 -1.96 3.72
C TRP A 324 2.88 -1.43 2.58
N HIS A 325 2.35 -0.45 1.86
CA HIS A 325 3.04 0.24 0.77
C HIS A 325 2.87 1.75 0.94
N THR A 326 3.95 2.48 0.70
CA THR A 326 3.94 3.95 0.71
C THR A 326 3.10 4.47 -0.45
N GLN A 327 2.41 5.58 -0.23
CA GLN A 327 1.64 6.26 -1.28
C GLN A 327 2.33 7.56 -1.69
N SER A 328 2.26 7.91 -2.98
CA SER A 328 2.79 9.21 -3.44
C SER A 328 2.09 10.37 -2.72
N SER A 329 2.83 11.45 -2.45
CA SER A 329 2.36 12.60 -1.68
C SER A 329 1.77 13.68 -2.60
N ASP A 330 0.46 13.67 -2.79
CA ASP A 330 -0.28 14.68 -3.54
C ASP A 330 -0.62 15.90 -2.65
N PRO A 331 -0.71 17.13 -3.20
CA PRO A 331 -1.11 18.30 -2.43
C PRO A 331 -2.54 18.15 -1.92
N SER A 332 -2.84 18.79 -0.79
CA SER A 332 -4.18 18.84 -0.22
C SER A 332 -5.13 19.62 -1.13
N LYS A 333 -6.38 19.20 -1.18
CA LYS A 333 -7.47 19.88 -1.86
C LYS A 333 -8.53 20.30 -0.85
N ILE A 334 -9.26 21.36 -1.17
CA ILE A 334 -10.43 21.80 -0.42
C ILE A 334 -11.49 22.34 -1.38
N THR A 335 -12.73 21.89 -1.20
CA THR A 335 -13.90 22.35 -1.95
C THR A 335 -14.94 22.86 -0.95
N VAL A 336 -15.56 24.00 -1.24
CA VAL A 336 -16.72 24.49 -0.47
C VAL A 336 -17.95 24.32 -1.35
N HIS A 337 -18.84 23.44 -0.90
CA HIS A 337 -20.09 23.11 -1.56
C HIS A 337 -21.22 24.06 -1.14
N GLY A 338 -22.16 24.27 -2.04
CA GLY A 338 -23.48 24.79 -1.67
C GLY A 338 -24.22 23.83 -0.73
N ASP A 339 -25.22 24.33 -0.02
CA ASP A 339 -26.17 23.43 0.61
C ASP A 339 -27.02 22.74 -0.47
N ALA A 340 -27.48 21.53 -0.20
CA ALA A 340 -28.36 20.81 -1.13
C ALA A 340 -29.77 21.40 -1.02
N SER A 341 -30.11 22.30 -1.94
CA SER A 341 -31.36 23.06 -2.00
C SER A 341 -31.59 24.01 -0.81
N GLN A 342 -31.32 25.30 -1.04
CA GLN A 342 -31.94 26.37 -0.26
C GLN A 342 -32.57 27.38 -1.22
N THR A 343 -33.90 27.38 -1.26
CA THR A 343 -34.71 28.29 -2.07
C THR A 343 -34.36 29.74 -1.78
N GLN A 344 -34.14 30.54 -2.82
CA GLN A 344 -33.76 31.96 -2.72
C GLN A 344 -34.81 32.85 -3.38
N ALA A 345 -35.23 33.92 -2.71
CA ALA A 345 -36.23 34.86 -3.24
C ALA A 345 -35.59 36.03 -3.99
N VAL A 346 -36.06 36.35 -5.18
CA VAL A 346 -35.67 37.56 -5.92
C VAL A 346 -36.89 38.34 -6.40
N ALA A 347 -36.93 39.62 -6.02
CA ALA A 347 -37.90 40.56 -6.58
C ALA A 347 -37.23 41.33 -7.72
N ILE A 348 -37.59 41.02 -8.97
CA ILE A 348 -37.03 41.67 -10.16
C ILE A 348 -37.87 42.92 -10.44
N ILE A 349 -37.25 44.09 -10.40
CA ILE A 349 -37.84 45.37 -10.77
C ILE A 349 -37.27 45.79 -12.13
N PHE A 350 -38.13 45.91 -13.13
CA PHE A 350 -37.73 46.15 -14.51
C PHE A 350 -38.27 47.48 -15.06
N ASP A 351 -37.36 48.35 -15.45
CA ASP A 351 -37.63 49.69 -15.98
C ASP A 351 -38.28 49.63 -17.37
N CYS A 352 -39.47 50.23 -17.51
CA CYS A 352 -40.18 50.37 -18.78
C CYS A 352 -40.39 51.85 -19.17
N SER A 353 -39.63 52.77 -18.56
CA SER A 353 -39.75 54.22 -18.78
C SER A 353 -39.36 54.64 -20.20
N GLY A 354 -39.72 55.87 -20.59
CA GLY A 354 -39.47 56.38 -21.94
C GLY A 354 -38.00 56.37 -22.40
N SER A 355 -37.02 56.47 -21.47
CA SER A 355 -35.60 56.40 -21.82
C SER A 355 -35.15 55.01 -22.28
N MET A 356 -35.82 53.95 -21.84
CA MET A 356 -35.56 52.57 -22.28
C MET A 356 -35.86 52.35 -23.78
N GLY A 357 -36.58 53.28 -24.43
CA GLY A 357 -36.81 53.28 -25.88
C GLY A 357 -35.64 53.77 -26.73
N ARG A 358 -34.54 54.26 -26.14
CA ARG A 358 -33.36 54.67 -26.90
C ARG A 358 -32.68 53.47 -27.54
N ARG A 359 -32.27 53.62 -28.80
CA ARG A 359 -31.55 52.58 -29.55
C ARG A 359 -30.08 52.52 -29.15
N MET A 360 -29.58 51.30 -29.05
CA MET A 360 -28.18 50.96 -28.79
C MET A 360 -27.41 50.81 -30.12
N MET A 361 -26.08 50.64 -30.05
CA MET A 361 -25.23 50.50 -31.24
C MET A 361 -25.56 49.27 -32.10
N ASP A 362 -26.19 48.24 -31.53
CA ASP A 362 -26.63 47.02 -32.23
C ASP A 362 -28.04 47.15 -32.86
N GLY A 363 -28.65 48.34 -32.78
CA GLY A 363 -29.95 48.64 -33.37
C GLY A 363 -31.17 48.30 -32.50
N ARG A 364 -31.00 47.54 -31.41
CA ARG A 364 -32.07 47.22 -30.43
C ARG A 364 -32.36 48.42 -29.52
N THR A 365 -33.53 48.48 -28.90
CA THR A 365 -33.77 49.41 -27.79
C THR A 365 -33.13 48.88 -26.50
N ARG A 366 -32.91 49.76 -25.50
CA ARG A 366 -32.50 49.31 -24.16
C ARG A 366 -33.52 48.34 -23.56
N LEU A 367 -34.82 48.55 -23.80
CA LEU A 367 -35.88 47.63 -23.37
C LEU A 367 -35.72 46.22 -23.98
N ASP A 368 -35.49 46.11 -25.28
CA ASP A 368 -35.31 44.83 -25.97
C ASP A 368 -34.06 44.07 -25.46
N ALA A 369 -32.96 44.81 -25.26
CA ALA A 369 -31.73 44.24 -24.72
C ALA A 369 -31.89 43.81 -23.24
N GLY A 370 -32.63 44.59 -22.45
CA GLY A 370 -32.99 44.28 -21.07
C GLY A 370 -33.84 43.01 -20.97
N ARG A 371 -34.90 42.91 -21.76
CA ARG A 371 -35.80 41.74 -21.81
C ARG A 371 -35.02 40.46 -22.14
N ALA A 372 -34.20 40.50 -23.19
CA ALA A 372 -33.39 39.35 -23.60
C ALA A 372 -32.37 38.92 -22.53
N ALA A 373 -31.77 39.87 -21.81
CA ALA A 373 -30.82 39.58 -20.74
C ALA A 373 -31.50 38.99 -19.50
N VAL A 374 -32.68 39.50 -19.11
CA VAL A 374 -33.49 38.94 -18.02
C VAL A 374 -33.92 37.51 -18.37
N GLN A 375 -34.45 37.27 -19.57
CA GLN A 375 -34.88 35.93 -19.99
C GLN A 375 -33.74 34.92 -19.95
N GLN A 376 -32.60 35.26 -20.56
CA GLN A 376 -31.43 34.37 -20.58
C GLN A 376 -30.92 34.06 -19.16
N VAL A 377 -31.16 34.93 -18.19
CA VAL A 377 -30.79 34.70 -16.79
C VAL A 377 -31.79 33.80 -16.08
N LEU A 378 -33.09 34.02 -16.27
CA LEU A 378 -34.14 33.14 -15.77
C LEU A 378 -33.95 31.69 -16.26
N ASP A 379 -33.60 31.48 -17.53
CA ASP A 379 -33.31 30.14 -18.06
C ASP A 379 -32.12 29.46 -17.34
N ASN A 380 -31.08 30.22 -16.95
CA ASN A 380 -29.97 29.68 -16.16
C ASN A 380 -30.41 29.36 -14.72
N LEU A 381 -31.31 30.14 -14.12
CA LEU A 381 -31.80 29.95 -12.75
C LEU A 381 -32.78 28.77 -12.66
N VAL A 382 -33.67 28.59 -13.65
CA VAL A 382 -34.50 27.38 -13.79
C VAL A 382 -33.63 26.13 -13.84
N SER A 383 -32.50 26.20 -14.54
CA SER A 383 -31.53 25.09 -14.64
C SER A 383 -30.76 24.82 -13.34
N ALA A 384 -30.64 25.80 -12.45
CA ALA A 384 -29.97 25.67 -11.16
C ALA A 384 -30.89 25.08 -10.07
N GLY A 385 -32.21 25.29 -10.19
CA GLY A 385 -33.18 24.97 -9.14
C GLY A 385 -33.18 26.00 -8.00
N ASP A 386 -34.16 25.88 -7.11
CA ASP A 386 -34.19 26.56 -5.80
C ASP A 386 -34.29 28.11 -5.85
N TRP A 387 -35.20 28.65 -6.66
CA TRP A 387 -35.52 30.07 -6.69
C TRP A 387 -37.02 30.33 -6.59
N ASP A 388 -37.40 31.34 -5.81
CA ASP A 388 -38.69 32.03 -5.89
C ASP A 388 -38.48 33.39 -6.57
N VAL A 389 -39.37 33.77 -7.49
CA VAL A 389 -39.28 35.02 -8.26
C VAL A 389 -40.58 35.79 -8.22
N SER A 390 -40.48 37.13 -8.13
CA SER A 390 -41.54 38.06 -8.49
C SER A 390 -41.06 39.01 -9.59
N LEU A 391 -42.02 39.58 -10.33
CA LEU A 391 -41.75 40.60 -11.35
C LEU A 391 -42.59 41.85 -11.06
N TRP A 392 -41.87 42.96 -10.93
CA TRP A 392 -42.38 44.30 -10.77
C TRP A 392 -41.98 45.15 -11.97
N LEU A 393 -42.94 45.91 -12.49
CA LEU A 393 -42.73 46.84 -13.58
C LEU A 393 -43.03 48.26 -13.12
N TYR A 394 -42.39 49.23 -13.77
CA TYR A 394 -42.84 50.61 -13.71
C TYR A 394 -42.78 51.31 -15.06
N GLY A 395 -43.70 52.26 -15.27
CA GLY A 395 -43.78 53.06 -16.50
C GLY A 395 -44.28 52.30 -17.73
N HIS A 396 -44.91 51.14 -17.58
CA HIS A 396 -45.39 50.29 -18.68
C HIS A 396 -46.86 50.53 -19.07
N ARG A 397 -47.68 51.16 -18.20
CA ARG A 397 -49.10 51.46 -18.46
C ARG A 397 -49.32 52.92 -18.87
N THR A 398 -48.41 53.81 -18.50
CA THR A 398 -48.45 55.24 -18.84
C THR A 398 -47.46 55.59 -19.95
N GLN A 399 -47.78 56.62 -20.72
CA GLN A 399 -46.88 57.24 -21.69
C GLN A 399 -46.64 58.67 -21.26
N TRP A 400 -45.37 59.00 -21.04
CA TRP A 400 -44.90 60.31 -20.64
C TRP A 400 -44.17 60.95 -21.82
N SER A 401 -44.90 61.79 -22.56
CA SER A 401 -44.42 62.39 -23.79
C SER A 401 -44.21 63.89 -23.62
N ARG A 402 -43.24 64.44 -24.35
CA ARG A 402 -42.92 65.86 -24.34
C ARG A 402 -43.38 66.50 -25.65
N ASP A 403 -44.18 67.56 -25.56
CA ASP A 403 -44.62 68.31 -26.74
C ASP A 403 -43.47 69.12 -27.37
N GLU A 404 -43.71 69.64 -28.59
CA GLU A 404 -42.72 70.46 -29.32
C GLU A 404 -42.29 71.75 -28.59
N LYS A 405 -43.05 72.17 -27.56
CA LYS A 405 -42.77 73.34 -26.72
C LYS A 405 -42.05 72.98 -25.42
N GLY A 406 -41.81 71.69 -25.17
CA GLY A 406 -41.12 71.19 -24.00
C GLY A 406 -42.01 70.91 -22.79
N ASN A 407 -43.33 70.98 -22.91
CA ASN A 407 -44.28 70.60 -21.85
C ASN A 407 -44.47 69.09 -21.83
N TYR A 408 -44.72 68.51 -20.66
CA TYR A 408 -45.05 67.10 -20.54
C TYR A 408 -46.55 66.84 -20.63
N SER A 409 -46.93 65.74 -21.27
CA SER A 409 -48.30 65.25 -21.34
C SER A 409 -48.33 63.74 -21.09
N SER A 410 -49.37 63.29 -20.38
CA SER A 410 -49.59 61.89 -20.06
C SER A 410 -50.71 61.28 -20.93
N SER A 411 -50.41 60.12 -21.51
CA SER A 411 -51.37 59.21 -22.13
C SER A 411 -51.25 57.82 -21.50
N LEU A 412 -52.10 56.88 -21.93
CA LEU A 412 -51.99 55.47 -21.55
C LEU A 412 -51.38 54.68 -22.71
N THR A 413 -50.58 53.66 -22.39
CA THR A 413 -50.20 52.62 -23.36
C THR A 413 -51.39 51.70 -23.65
N ASP A 414 -51.27 50.79 -24.63
CA ASP A 414 -52.26 49.74 -24.85
C ASP A 414 -52.53 48.89 -23.60
N LEU A 415 -51.51 48.71 -22.73
CA LEU A 415 -51.66 48.02 -21.45
C LEU A 415 -52.42 48.89 -20.44
N GLY A 416 -52.11 50.19 -20.34
CA GLY A 416 -52.86 51.12 -19.50
C GLY A 416 -54.32 51.30 -19.92
N GLN A 417 -54.60 51.29 -21.22
CA GLN A 417 -55.95 51.34 -21.75
C GLN A 417 -56.73 50.06 -21.42
N LYS A 418 -56.11 48.87 -21.58
CA LYS A 418 -56.68 47.60 -21.10
C LYS A 418 -56.94 47.59 -19.59
N ALA A 419 -56.03 48.15 -18.78
CA ALA A 419 -56.20 48.26 -17.34
C ALA A 419 -57.39 49.18 -16.97
N LYS A 420 -57.53 50.31 -17.67
CA LYS A 420 -58.67 51.23 -17.54
C LYS A 420 -60.00 50.57 -17.91
N ASP A 421 -60.03 49.83 -19.02
CA ASP A 421 -61.24 49.12 -19.46
C ASP A 421 -61.60 47.97 -18.51
N THR A 422 -60.60 47.32 -17.91
CA THR A 422 -60.79 46.27 -16.89
C THR A 422 -61.31 46.85 -15.57
N ALA A 423 -60.73 47.95 -15.08
CA ALA A 423 -61.23 48.67 -13.90
C ALA A 423 -62.68 49.13 -14.10
N LYS A 424 -63.00 49.70 -15.28
CA LYS A 424 -64.36 50.08 -15.67
C LYS A 424 -65.32 48.89 -15.70
N LYS A 425 -64.88 47.72 -16.19
CA LYS A 425 -65.68 46.48 -16.19
C LYS A 425 -65.96 45.96 -14.78
N ASN A 426 -65.07 46.22 -13.83
CA ASN A 426 -65.16 45.80 -12.43
C ASN A 426 -65.80 46.86 -11.50
N ASP A 427 -66.34 47.95 -12.06
CA ASP A 427 -66.88 49.12 -11.34
C ASP A 427 -65.89 49.77 -10.36
N GLN A 428 -64.59 49.76 -10.73
CA GLN A 428 -63.50 50.33 -9.95
C GLN A 428 -63.02 51.67 -10.54
N PRO A 429 -62.70 52.67 -9.71
CA PRO A 429 -62.15 53.94 -10.19
C PRO A 429 -60.74 53.75 -10.75
N PHE A 430 -60.54 54.14 -12.01
CA PHE A 430 -59.22 54.16 -12.63
C PHE A 430 -58.62 55.57 -12.60
N ASN A 431 -57.67 55.80 -11.69
CA ASN A 431 -56.89 57.03 -11.60
C ASN A 431 -55.39 56.68 -11.52
N LEU A 432 -54.76 56.52 -12.68
CA LEU A 432 -53.33 56.24 -12.80
C LEU A 432 -52.61 57.48 -13.32
N VAL A 433 -51.65 57.98 -12.55
CA VAL A 433 -50.71 59.05 -12.97
C VAL A 433 -49.31 58.46 -13.19
N PRO A 434 -48.45 59.05 -14.03
CA PRO A 434 -47.15 58.44 -14.40
C PRO A 434 -46.25 58.08 -13.21
N GLY A 435 -46.10 58.95 -12.21
CA GLY A 435 -45.33 58.65 -11.01
C GLY A 435 -45.94 57.64 -10.04
N ASP A 436 -47.21 57.23 -10.28
CA ASP A 436 -47.90 56.12 -9.59
C ASP A 436 -47.83 54.80 -10.38
N ASP A 437 -47.22 54.78 -11.57
CA ASP A 437 -47.21 53.63 -12.45
C ASP A 437 -46.18 52.56 -12.03
N VAL A 438 -46.51 51.85 -10.95
CA VAL A 438 -45.82 50.65 -10.43
C VAL A 438 -46.83 49.49 -10.40
N GLU A 439 -46.40 48.27 -10.74
CA GLU A 439 -47.25 47.08 -10.69
C GLU A 439 -46.44 45.81 -10.41
N GLN A 440 -46.93 44.98 -9.49
CA GLN A 440 -46.56 43.56 -9.43
C GLN A 440 -47.34 42.81 -10.50
N VAL A 441 -46.66 42.46 -11.59
CA VAL A 441 -47.26 41.68 -12.69
C VAL A 441 -47.10 40.18 -12.51
N LEU A 442 -46.16 39.75 -11.66
CA LEU A 442 -46.00 38.37 -11.23
C LEU A 442 -45.78 38.33 -9.71
N PRO A 443 -46.65 37.67 -8.93
CA PRO A 443 -46.44 37.50 -7.49
C PRO A 443 -45.23 36.60 -7.20
N MET A 444 -44.64 36.72 -6.01
CA MET A 444 -43.52 35.88 -5.57
C MET A 444 -43.94 34.39 -5.56
N GLN A 445 -43.34 33.58 -6.43
CA GLN A 445 -43.63 32.15 -6.59
C GLN A 445 -42.42 31.35 -7.10
N PRO A 446 -42.39 30.01 -6.94
CA PRO A 446 -41.30 29.17 -7.42
C PRO A 446 -41.03 29.32 -8.92
N LEU A 447 -39.77 29.60 -9.26
CA LEU A 447 -39.28 29.73 -10.63
C LEU A 447 -39.24 28.34 -11.30
N THR A 448 -40.22 28.09 -12.16
CA THR A 448 -40.26 26.94 -13.07
C THR A 448 -40.07 27.39 -14.51
N GLN A 449 -39.81 26.45 -15.43
CA GLN A 449 -39.77 26.76 -16.87
C GLN A 449 -41.08 27.40 -17.38
N GLY A 450 -42.23 27.04 -16.77
CA GLY A 450 -43.52 27.67 -17.08
C GLY A 450 -43.57 29.13 -16.66
N VAL A 451 -43.09 29.44 -15.44
CA VAL A 451 -43.03 30.82 -14.91
C VAL A 451 -42.02 31.68 -15.69
N ALA A 452 -40.89 31.10 -16.13
CA ALA A 452 -39.95 31.81 -17.01
C ALA A 452 -40.58 32.20 -18.36
N LEU A 453 -41.42 31.32 -18.95
CA LEU A 453 -42.16 31.62 -20.19
C LEU A 453 -43.31 32.61 -19.96
N GLU A 454 -43.94 32.58 -18.78
CA GLU A 454 -44.94 33.58 -18.37
C GLU A 454 -44.32 34.97 -18.27
N ILE A 455 -43.12 35.10 -17.68
CA ILE A 455 -42.38 36.36 -17.63
C ILE A 455 -42.08 36.91 -19.03
N ASP A 456 -41.62 36.10 -19.99
CA ASP A 456 -41.42 36.56 -21.38
C ASP A 456 -42.75 36.99 -22.03
N SER A 457 -43.84 36.25 -21.79
CA SER A 457 -45.17 36.63 -22.29
C SER A 457 -45.69 37.93 -21.68
N ILE A 458 -45.36 38.25 -20.43
CA ILE A 458 -45.70 39.52 -19.77
C ILE A 458 -44.83 40.66 -20.31
N LEU A 459 -43.52 40.42 -20.48
CA LEU A 459 -42.58 41.44 -20.91
C LEU A 459 -42.70 41.78 -22.40
N SER A 460 -43.00 40.80 -23.26
CA SER A 460 -42.98 40.95 -24.73
C SER A 460 -43.88 42.05 -25.32
N PRO A 461 -45.14 42.30 -24.88
CA PRO A 461 -45.97 43.38 -25.42
C PRO A 461 -45.62 44.77 -24.90
N ILE A 462 -44.71 44.91 -23.92
CA ILE A 462 -44.39 46.21 -23.32
C ILE A 462 -43.66 47.08 -24.33
N SER A 463 -44.13 48.33 -24.44
CA SER A 463 -43.44 49.42 -25.12
C SER A 463 -42.93 50.43 -24.08
N PRO A 464 -41.75 51.02 -24.28
CA PRO A 464 -41.19 52.00 -23.35
C PRO A 464 -41.99 53.30 -23.40
N GLY A 465 -42.36 53.86 -22.25
CA GLY A 465 -43.31 54.98 -22.23
C GLY A 465 -43.31 55.88 -21.00
N GLY A 466 -43.34 55.33 -19.79
CA GLY A 466 -43.69 56.09 -18.59
C GLY A 466 -42.54 56.84 -17.90
N GLU A 467 -42.82 57.30 -16.68
CA GLU A 467 -41.84 57.87 -15.74
C GLU A 467 -40.99 56.80 -15.04
N THR A 468 -40.06 57.23 -14.18
CA THR A 468 -39.11 56.37 -13.45
C THR A 468 -39.35 56.43 -11.93
N PRO A 469 -40.47 55.89 -11.39
CA PRO A 469 -40.77 55.83 -9.95
C PRO A 469 -39.96 54.74 -9.21
N LEU A 470 -38.65 54.73 -9.44
CA LEU A 470 -37.70 53.71 -8.96
C LEU A 470 -37.78 53.43 -7.46
N TYR A 471 -37.71 54.46 -6.62
CA TYR A 471 -37.70 54.29 -5.16
C TYR A 471 -39.02 53.74 -4.65
N ARG A 472 -40.13 54.07 -5.32
CA ARG A 472 -41.44 53.51 -5.01
C ARG A 472 -41.52 52.03 -5.36
N ALA A 473 -41.06 51.63 -6.55
CA ALA A 473 -41.04 50.22 -6.95
C ALA A 473 -40.23 49.36 -5.96
N ILE A 474 -39.07 49.84 -5.51
CA ILE A 474 -38.26 49.18 -4.47
C ILE A 474 -39.04 49.08 -3.16
N SER A 475 -39.71 50.18 -2.75
CA SER A 475 -40.50 50.24 -1.51
C SER A 475 -41.68 49.26 -1.51
N GLU A 476 -42.40 49.15 -2.63
CA GLU A 476 -43.54 48.23 -2.76
C GLU A 476 -43.09 46.75 -2.82
N ALA A 477 -42.00 46.44 -3.52
CA ALA A 477 -41.42 45.08 -3.54
C ALA A 477 -40.93 44.63 -2.14
N ILE A 478 -40.22 45.50 -1.41
CA ILE A 478 -39.82 45.23 -0.01
C ILE A 478 -41.04 45.04 0.90
N GLY A 479 -42.11 45.82 0.65
CA GLY A 479 -43.38 45.71 1.36
C GLY A 479 -44.01 44.34 1.20
N THR A 480 -44.16 43.89 -0.05
CA THR A 480 -45.04 42.77 -0.43
C THR A 480 -44.38 41.40 -0.37
N ASP A 481 -43.17 41.24 -0.93
CA ASP A 481 -42.71 39.90 -1.36
C ASP A 481 -42.01 39.10 -0.26
N PHE A 482 -41.42 39.80 0.70
CA PHE A 482 -40.42 39.25 1.63
C PHE A 482 -40.96 39.00 3.05
N ASP A 483 -42.27 38.76 3.17
CA ASP A 483 -42.96 38.32 4.39
C ASP A 483 -43.37 36.83 4.29
N GLY A 484 -44.04 36.30 5.32
CA GLY A 484 -44.57 34.93 5.32
C GLY A 484 -43.46 33.87 5.21
N SER A 485 -43.64 32.88 4.33
CA SER A 485 -42.64 31.85 4.01
C SER A 485 -41.29 32.45 3.59
N HIS A 486 -41.31 33.53 2.81
CA HIS A 486 -40.10 34.16 2.28
C HIS A 486 -39.36 35.00 3.34
N SER A 487 -39.89 35.15 4.56
CA SER A 487 -39.22 35.83 5.68
C SER A 487 -37.97 35.10 6.19
N ALA A 488 -37.93 33.78 6.01
CA ALA A 488 -36.90 32.90 6.56
C ALA A 488 -35.73 32.59 5.60
N ILE A 489 -35.96 32.71 4.29
CA ILE A 489 -35.01 32.34 3.22
C ILE A 489 -34.16 33.55 2.77
N PRO A 490 -32.99 33.33 2.13
CA PRO A 490 -32.20 34.43 1.57
C PRO A 490 -33.00 35.14 0.49
N GLY A 491 -32.92 36.47 0.44
CA GLY A 491 -33.63 37.23 -0.60
C GLY A 491 -33.02 38.59 -0.91
N HIS A 492 -33.26 39.07 -2.13
CA HIS A 492 -32.81 40.39 -2.57
C HIS A 492 -33.77 41.03 -3.57
N VAL A 493 -33.77 42.36 -3.60
CA VAL A 493 -34.39 43.14 -4.68
C VAL A 493 -33.33 43.35 -5.76
N LEU A 494 -33.68 43.08 -7.00
CA LEU A 494 -32.83 43.30 -8.17
C LEU A 494 -33.49 44.31 -9.10
N VAL A 495 -32.86 45.47 -9.28
CA VAL A 495 -33.33 46.53 -10.18
C VAL A 495 -32.53 46.50 -11.48
N VAL A 496 -33.22 46.62 -12.62
CA VAL A 496 -32.62 46.92 -13.93
C VAL A 496 -33.20 48.24 -14.45
N THR A 497 -32.37 49.29 -14.59
CA THR A 497 -32.80 50.66 -14.96
C THR A 497 -31.75 51.40 -15.79
N ASP A 498 -32.15 52.34 -16.66
CA ASP A 498 -31.24 53.24 -17.38
C ASP A 498 -31.12 54.66 -16.78
N GLY A 499 -31.73 54.88 -15.62
CA GLY A 499 -31.90 56.20 -15.02
C GLY A 499 -31.87 56.23 -13.50
N ALA A 500 -32.01 57.45 -12.98
CA ALA A 500 -32.29 57.69 -11.57
C ALA A 500 -33.79 57.89 -11.37
N ASN A 501 -34.25 57.93 -10.12
CA ASN A 501 -35.64 58.25 -9.80
C ASN A 501 -36.05 59.61 -10.42
N ASP A 502 -37.12 59.59 -11.21
CA ASP A 502 -37.68 60.76 -11.91
C ASP A 502 -39.21 60.62 -11.91
N GLN A 503 -39.88 61.41 -11.09
CA GLN A 503 -41.33 61.43 -10.88
C GLN A 503 -41.81 62.88 -10.91
N SER A 504 -42.81 63.22 -11.72
CA SER A 504 -43.41 64.57 -11.72
C SER A 504 -44.62 64.71 -10.80
N GLY A 505 -45.13 63.61 -10.25
CA GLY A 505 -46.35 63.59 -9.43
C GLY A 505 -46.62 62.23 -8.79
N GLY A 506 -47.79 62.08 -8.15
CA GLY A 506 -48.18 60.85 -7.46
C GLY A 506 -47.66 60.76 -6.01
N GLN A 507 -47.57 59.54 -5.48
CA GLN A 507 -46.98 59.28 -4.17
C GLN A 507 -45.46 59.21 -4.25
N PHE A 508 -44.80 60.27 -3.78
CA PHE A 508 -43.35 60.38 -3.75
C PHE A 508 -42.71 59.48 -2.70
N THR A 509 -41.73 58.69 -3.10
CA THR A 509 -40.88 57.87 -2.21
C THR A 509 -39.44 58.33 -2.33
N THR A 510 -38.74 58.54 -1.21
CA THR A 510 -37.34 58.99 -1.19
C THR A 510 -36.37 57.82 -0.97
N ALA A 511 -35.12 57.98 -1.40
CA ALA A 511 -34.01 57.06 -1.07
C ALA A 511 -33.88 56.78 0.45
N SER A 512 -34.09 57.82 1.26
CA SER A 512 -34.10 57.72 2.73
C SER A 512 -35.33 57.02 3.31
N GLY A 513 -36.44 56.98 2.56
CA GLY A 513 -37.61 56.18 2.88
C GLY A 513 -37.34 54.69 2.62
N VAL A 514 -36.78 54.37 1.45
CA VAL A 514 -36.40 53.00 1.06
C VAL A 514 -35.42 52.39 2.07
N THR A 515 -34.32 53.07 2.39
CA THR A 515 -33.32 52.56 3.34
C THR A 515 -33.89 52.38 4.75
N ARG A 516 -34.79 53.26 5.19
CA ARG A 516 -35.51 53.13 6.47
C ARG A 516 -36.45 51.91 6.48
N GLN A 517 -37.22 51.71 5.43
CA GLN A 517 -38.14 50.56 5.31
C GLN A 517 -37.36 49.24 5.23
N LEU A 518 -36.29 49.19 4.45
CA LEU A 518 -35.39 48.04 4.38
C LEU A 518 -34.82 47.71 5.77
N ALA A 519 -34.31 48.70 6.51
CA ALA A 519 -33.82 48.50 7.86
C ALA A 519 -34.92 47.96 8.79
N GLN A 520 -36.14 48.50 8.73
CA GLN A 520 -37.29 48.01 9.51
C GLN A 520 -37.69 46.57 9.15
N LYS A 521 -37.65 46.19 7.87
CA LYS A 521 -37.90 44.81 7.41
C LYS A 521 -36.79 43.87 7.92
N ASN A 522 -35.53 44.28 7.78
CA ASN A 522 -34.36 43.51 8.18
C ASN A 522 -34.25 43.30 9.71
N LEU A 523 -34.82 44.19 10.54
CA LEU A 523 -34.95 43.96 11.99
C LEU A 523 -35.83 42.75 12.35
N ARG A 524 -36.72 42.31 11.45
CA ARG A 524 -37.69 41.23 11.69
C ARG A 524 -37.38 39.93 10.94
N ARG A 525 -36.38 39.95 10.05
CA ARG A 525 -36.02 38.80 9.21
C ARG A 525 -34.87 38.01 9.83
N SER A 526 -34.86 36.70 9.59
CA SER A 526 -33.68 35.88 9.91
C SER A 526 -32.49 36.36 9.09
N ILE A 527 -32.64 36.47 7.76
CA ILE A 527 -31.61 36.89 6.79
C ILE A 527 -31.95 38.29 6.24
N PRO A 528 -31.04 39.28 6.39
CA PRO A 528 -31.23 40.61 5.82
C PRO A 528 -31.40 40.58 4.30
N LEU A 529 -32.38 41.33 3.80
CA LEU A 529 -32.50 41.68 2.39
C LEU A 529 -31.41 42.69 2.01
N ARG A 530 -30.96 42.59 0.76
CA ARG A 530 -30.17 43.61 0.07
C ARG A 530 -30.87 44.10 -1.20
N ILE A 531 -30.41 45.21 -1.74
CA ILE A 531 -30.88 45.81 -3.00
C ILE A 531 -29.69 45.87 -3.94
N ASP A 532 -29.70 45.05 -4.99
CA ASP A 532 -28.75 45.12 -6.09
C ASP A 532 -29.36 45.93 -7.23
N ILE A 533 -28.58 46.86 -7.81
CA ILE A 533 -29.06 47.77 -8.85
C ILE A 533 -28.12 47.71 -10.05
N ILE A 534 -28.67 47.43 -11.22
CA ILE A 534 -27.93 47.41 -12.48
C ILE A 534 -28.33 48.63 -13.30
N GLY A 535 -27.41 49.60 -13.37
CA GLY A 535 -27.50 50.76 -14.23
C GLY A 535 -27.09 50.40 -15.66
N PHE A 536 -28.05 50.35 -16.57
CA PHE A 536 -27.87 49.90 -17.94
C PHE A 536 -27.80 51.07 -18.94
N ALA A 537 -26.73 51.12 -19.73
CA ALA A 537 -26.49 52.11 -20.79
C ALA A 537 -26.70 53.58 -20.33
N LEU A 538 -26.29 53.88 -19.08
CA LEU A 538 -26.41 55.18 -18.42
C LEU A 538 -25.79 56.31 -19.25
N GLU A 539 -26.41 57.48 -19.21
CA GLU A 539 -25.96 58.64 -19.98
C GLU A 539 -25.11 59.61 -19.16
N SER A 540 -23.93 59.94 -19.69
CA SER A 540 -22.86 60.67 -19.00
C SER A 540 -23.14 62.16 -18.73
N ASN A 541 -24.25 62.71 -19.23
CA ASN A 541 -24.38 64.15 -19.48
C ASN A 541 -25.45 64.81 -18.60
N GLY A 542 -24.99 65.36 -17.46
CA GLY A 542 -25.77 66.27 -16.62
C GLY A 542 -25.36 66.21 -15.15
N MET A 543 -24.94 67.34 -14.57
CA MET A 543 -24.48 67.41 -13.17
C MET A 543 -25.58 66.94 -12.19
N GLU A 544 -26.83 67.25 -12.49
CA GLU A 544 -28.00 66.81 -11.73
C GLU A 544 -28.27 65.31 -11.86
N ARG A 545 -28.19 64.73 -13.08
CA ARG A 545 -28.33 63.28 -13.30
C ARG A 545 -27.21 62.50 -12.58
N ALA A 546 -26.00 63.05 -12.56
CA ALA A 546 -24.88 62.48 -11.80
C ALA A 546 -25.12 62.48 -10.28
N MET A 547 -25.70 63.55 -9.72
CA MET A 547 -26.09 63.59 -8.30
C MET A 547 -27.18 62.57 -7.97
N ARG A 548 -28.27 62.50 -8.77
CA ARG A 548 -29.32 61.50 -8.54
C ARG A 548 -28.81 60.06 -8.69
N MET A 549 -27.81 59.82 -9.56
CA MET A 549 -27.17 58.50 -9.68
C MET A 549 -26.21 58.17 -8.54
N ALA A 550 -25.67 59.16 -7.83
CA ALA A 550 -24.96 58.93 -6.57
C ALA A 550 -25.93 58.43 -5.49
N GLU A 551 -27.12 59.03 -5.35
CA GLU A 551 -28.15 58.54 -4.40
C GLU A 551 -28.58 57.09 -4.70
N VAL A 552 -28.73 56.72 -5.98
CA VAL A 552 -29.06 55.33 -6.37
C VAL A 552 -27.93 54.35 -6.01
N ARG A 553 -26.66 54.74 -6.21
CA ARG A 553 -25.50 53.95 -5.75
C ARG A 553 -25.51 53.81 -4.23
N ASP A 554 -25.80 54.88 -3.50
CA ASP A 554 -25.89 54.87 -2.04
C ASP A 554 -27.03 53.99 -1.53
N VAL A 555 -28.19 53.93 -2.20
CA VAL A 555 -29.27 52.98 -1.86
C VAL A 555 -28.78 51.54 -1.97
N ALA A 556 -28.08 51.18 -3.05
CA ALA A 556 -27.53 49.84 -3.22
C ALA A 556 -26.49 49.52 -2.13
N TYR A 557 -25.49 50.38 -1.91
CA TYR A 557 -24.44 50.11 -0.92
C TYR A 557 -24.94 50.11 0.52
N ASN A 558 -25.81 51.05 0.91
CA ASN A 558 -26.37 51.09 2.27
C ASN A 558 -27.35 49.93 2.56
N SER A 559 -27.83 49.23 1.52
CA SER A 559 -28.60 47.99 1.67
C SER A 559 -27.74 46.74 1.95
N GLY A 560 -26.41 46.84 1.82
CA GLY A 560 -25.51 45.68 1.75
C GLY A 560 -25.48 44.98 0.39
N GLY A 561 -26.10 45.58 -0.63
CA GLY A 561 -26.05 45.16 -2.03
C GLY A 561 -24.98 45.89 -2.84
N LYS A 562 -25.06 45.76 -4.17
CA LYS A 562 -24.09 46.33 -5.10
C LYS A 562 -24.76 47.11 -6.23
N PHE A 563 -24.11 48.19 -6.63
CA PHE A 563 -24.40 48.86 -7.88
C PHE A 563 -23.50 48.29 -8.99
N TYR A 564 -24.12 47.82 -10.07
CA TYR A 564 -23.44 47.33 -11.25
C TYR A 564 -23.66 48.30 -12.41
N GLU A 565 -22.60 48.61 -13.16
CA GLU A 565 -22.69 49.48 -14.34
C GLU A 565 -22.51 48.63 -15.61
N ALA A 566 -23.50 48.65 -16.47
CA ALA A 566 -23.57 47.82 -17.67
C ALA A 566 -23.68 48.70 -18.92
N THR A 567 -22.59 48.84 -19.67
CA THR A 567 -22.51 49.70 -20.87
C THR A 567 -23.20 49.11 -22.11
N ASP A 568 -23.33 47.78 -22.15
CA ASP A 568 -23.80 47.02 -23.30
C ASP A 568 -24.53 45.73 -22.85
N PRO A 569 -25.22 45.00 -23.76
CA PRO A 569 -26.03 43.84 -23.38
C PRO A 569 -25.23 42.67 -22.80
N ALA A 570 -23.94 42.53 -23.14
CA ALA A 570 -23.08 41.48 -22.58
C ALA A 570 -22.61 41.83 -21.16
N ALA A 571 -22.29 43.11 -20.93
CA ALA A 571 -22.04 43.64 -19.59
C ALA A 571 -23.30 43.54 -18.70
N LEU A 572 -24.50 43.77 -19.25
CA LEU A 572 -25.78 43.57 -18.55
C LEU A 572 -25.97 42.11 -18.12
N LEU A 573 -25.82 41.17 -19.07
CA LEU A 573 -25.92 39.72 -18.78
C LEU A 573 -24.92 39.29 -17.72
N LYS A 574 -23.68 39.81 -17.77
CA LYS A 574 -22.65 39.56 -16.76
C LYS A 574 -23.06 40.12 -15.39
N SER A 575 -23.48 41.38 -15.32
CA SER A 575 -23.90 42.03 -14.08
C SER A 575 -25.10 41.34 -13.42
N LEU A 576 -26.08 40.90 -14.22
CA LEU A 576 -27.19 40.07 -13.74
C LEU A 576 -26.63 38.78 -13.11
N ARG A 577 -25.84 38.00 -13.86
CA ARG A 577 -25.20 36.78 -13.34
C ARG A 577 -24.39 37.03 -12.07
N ASP A 578 -23.65 38.13 -11.99
CA ASP A 578 -22.84 38.51 -10.82
C ASP A 578 -23.66 39.04 -9.64
N SER A 579 -24.93 39.44 -9.84
CA SER A 579 -25.91 39.70 -8.77
C SER A 579 -26.49 38.40 -8.23
N PHE A 580 -26.82 37.46 -9.12
CA PHE A 580 -27.34 36.13 -8.77
C PHE A 580 -26.28 35.18 -8.18
N ARG A 581 -24.98 35.44 -8.37
CA ARG A 581 -23.86 34.70 -7.77
C ARG A 581 -23.70 35.01 -6.27
N LEU A 582 -24.61 34.44 -5.47
CA LEU A 582 -24.84 34.82 -4.08
C LEU A 582 -23.74 34.47 -3.08
N LEU A 583 -22.85 33.50 -3.39
CA LEU A 583 -21.81 33.03 -2.47
C LEU A 583 -20.47 32.80 -3.19
N GLN A 584 -19.40 33.35 -2.62
CA GLN A 584 -18.00 33.14 -2.99
C GLN A 584 -17.20 32.83 -1.73
N TRP A 585 -16.03 32.21 -1.88
CA TRP A 585 -15.18 31.81 -0.76
C TRP A 585 -13.68 31.94 -1.08
N ARG A 586 -12.84 31.89 -0.04
CA ARG A 586 -11.37 31.79 -0.18
C ARG A 586 -10.74 31.09 1.02
N VAL A 587 -9.47 30.72 0.88
CA VAL A 587 -8.63 30.19 1.97
C VAL A 587 -7.62 31.24 2.42
N SER A 588 -7.40 31.35 3.73
CA SER A 588 -6.25 32.03 4.31
C SER A 588 -5.38 31.06 5.12
N GLY A 589 -4.07 31.30 5.13
CA GLY A 589 -3.10 30.52 5.89
C GLY A 589 -1.70 30.61 5.28
N PRO A 590 -0.70 29.91 5.84
CA PRO A 590 0.69 29.96 5.38
C PRO A 590 0.81 29.56 3.91
N ASN A 591 1.32 30.47 3.08
CA ASN A 591 1.45 30.30 1.62
C ASN A 591 0.13 29.95 0.87
N ALA A 592 -1.03 30.21 1.48
CA ALA A 592 -2.32 30.01 0.80
C ALA A 592 -2.43 30.93 -0.43
N VAL A 593 -2.95 30.39 -1.53
CA VAL A 593 -3.24 31.18 -2.73
C VAL A 593 -4.44 32.07 -2.44
N ASN A 594 -4.22 33.38 -2.32
CA ASN A 594 -5.29 34.37 -2.09
C ASN A 594 -6.13 34.60 -3.37
N LYS A 595 -6.87 33.58 -3.77
CA LYS A 595 -7.80 33.57 -4.89
C LYS A 595 -9.22 33.37 -4.35
N THR A 596 -10.13 34.27 -4.73
CA THR A 596 -11.57 34.07 -4.53
C THR A 596 -12.08 33.02 -5.52
N LEU A 597 -12.88 32.09 -5.01
CA LEU A 597 -13.45 30.95 -5.72
C LEU A 597 -14.98 30.99 -5.62
N HIS A 598 -15.64 30.38 -6.60
CA HIS A 598 -17.06 30.06 -6.51
C HIS A 598 -17.26 28.76 -5.71
N LEU A 599 -18.48 28.53 -5.23
CA LEU A 599 -18.87 27.21 -4.71
C LEU A 599 -18.63 26.13 -5.77
N GLU A 600 -18.40 24.89 -5.32
CA GLU A 600 -18.01 23.73 -6.14
C GLU A 600 -16.61 23.80 -6.80
N GLU A 601 -15.96 24.98 -6.88
CA GLU A 601 -14.57 25.06 -7.32
C GLU A 601 -13.63 24.52 -6.24
N THR A 602 -12.60 23.75 -6.63
CA THR A 602 -11.59 23.21 -5.69
C THR A 602 -10.35 24.10 -5.60
N CYS A 603 -9.95 24.47 -4.38
CA CYS A 603 -8.63 25.04 -4.10
C CYS A 603 -7.60 23.91 -3.87
N THR A 604 -6.39 24.05 -4.41
CA THR A 604 -5.25 23.17 -4.09
C THR A 604 -4.29 23.91 -3.17
N LEU A 605 -3.99 23.32 -2.02
CA LEU A 605 -3.11 23.91 -1.00
C LEU A 605 -1.63 23.54 -1.26
N PRO A 606 -0.68 24.34 -0.76
CA PRO A 606 0.74 23.99 -0.85
C PRO A 606 1.04 22.62 -0.24
N ARG A 607 1.97 21.88 -0.85
CA ARG A 607 2.48 20.63 -0.25
C ARG A 607 3.11 20.94 1.12
N SER A 608 2.62 20.26 2.14
CA SER A 608 3.16 20.34 3.50
C SER A 608 4.43 19.51 3.62
N ILE A 609 5.31 19.90 4.55
CA ILE A 609 6.45 19.05 4.96
C ILE A 609 5.88 17.77 5.60
N PRO A 610 6.41 16.56 5.30
CA PRO A 610 5.95 15.32 5.93
C PRO A 610 5.93 15.43 7.46
N ARG A 611 4.87 14.90 8.09
CA ARG A 611 4.59 15.00 9.55
C ARG A 611 4.39 16.43 10.10
N SER A 612 4.29 17.48 9.26
CA SER A 612 3.92 18.83 9.69
C SER A 612 2.44 19.11 9.46
N ILE A 613 1.77 19.63 10.49
CA ILE A 613 0.36 20.04 10.44
C ILE A 613 0.29 21.54 10.19
N VAL A 614 -0.27 21.96 9.05
CA VAL A 614 -0.46 23.39 8.72
C VAL A 614 -1.93 23.75 8.88
N ASN A 615 -2.21 24.81 9.64
CA ASN A 615 -3.56 25.31 9.85
C ASN A 615 -3.95 26.32 8.77
N TYR A 616 -5.19 26.23 8.31
CA TYR A 616 -5.83 27.14 7.36
C TYR A 616 -7.25 27.48 7.82
N ASP A 617 -7.78 28.59 7.31
CA ASP A 617 -9.15 29.04 7.54
C ASP A 617 -9.83 29.27 6.18
N ALA A 618 -10.98 28.63 5.95
CA ALA A 618 -11.85 28.94 4.81
C ALA A 618 -12.86 30.02 5.22
N PHE A 619 -13.15 30.97 4.33
CA PHE A 619 -14.06 32.11 4.58
C PHE A 619 -15.10 32.23 3.46
N LEU A 620 -16.35 32.57 3.80
CA LEU A 620 -17.33 33.05 2.82
C LEU A 620 -17.21 34.56 2.67
N GLU A 621 -17.16 35.06 1.45
CA GLU A 621 -17.14 36.50 1.13
C GLU A 621 -18.55 37.11 1.30
N THR A 622 -19.03 37.17 2.55
CA THR A 622 -20.37 37.64 2.90
C THR A 622 -20.34 38.63 4.07
N GLY A 623 -20.84 39.84 3.82
CA GLY A 623 -21.01 40.89 4.84
C GLY A 623 -19.70 41.38 5.49
N PRO A 624 -19.80 42.19 6.56
CA PRO A 624 -18.63 42.76 7.25
C PRO A 624 -17.96 41.81 8.25
N ARG A 625 -18.54 40.64 8.51
CA ARG A 625 -18.00 39.58 9.38
C ARG A 625 -18.17 38.24 8.67
N PRO A 626 -17.25 37.88 7.76
CA PRO A 626 -17.37 36.66 6.97
C PRO A 626 -17.34 35.42 7.87
N PRO A 627 -18.31 34.49 7.73
CA PRO A 627 -18.23 33.17 8.36
C PRO A 627 -16.95 32.46 7.96
N SER A 628 -16.32 31.77 8.92
CA SER A 628 -15.11 31.00 8.68
C SER A 628 -15.11 29.64 9.37
N ARG A 629 -14.32 28.72 8.83
CA ARG A 629 -14.06 27.41 9.44
C ARG A 629 -12.58 27.08 9.35
N ARG A 630 -11.99 26.83 10.53
CA ARG A 630 -10.59 26.42 10.67
C ARG A 630 -10.43 24.93 10.43
N PHE A 631 -9.34 24.55 9.80
CA PHE A 631 -8.97 23.16 9.55
C PHE A 631 -7.45 22.98 9.48
N ALA A 632 -7.01 21.74 9.63
CA ALA A 632 -5.63 21.34 9.37
C ALA A 632 -5.52 20.69 7.99
N ALA A 633 -4.50 21.07 7.23
CA ALA A 633 -4.16 20.43 5.97
C ALA A 633 -2.88 19.59 6.14
N GLU A 634 -2.91 18.41 5.52
CA GLU A 634 -1.81 17.47 5.38
C GLU A 634 -1.79 16.99 3.91
N ASN A 635 -0.75 16.31 3.45
CA ASN A 635 -0.74 15.83 2.06
C ASN A 635 -1.73 14.66 1.87
N ASN A 636 -2.16 14.41 0.62
CA ASN A 636 -3.14 13.39 0.20
C ASN A 636 -4.62 13.61 0.62
N THR A 637 -4.99 14.78 1.14
CA THR A 637 -6.33 15.03 1.70
C THR A 637 -7.22 15.81 0.74
N SER A 638 -8.51 15.49 0.64
CA SER A 638 -9.51 16.38 0.01
C SER A 638 -10.55 16.73 1.05
N LEU A 639 -10.61 17.99 1.48
CA LEU A 639 -11.55 18.44 2.50
C LEU A 639 -12.78 19.05 1.85
N ASP A 640 -13.94 18.49 2.18
CA ASP A 640 -15.22 18.94 1.66
C ASP A 640 -15.94 19.69 2.79
N LEU A 641 -16.17 20.98 2.55
CA LEU A 641 -16.88 21.88 3.43
C LEU A 641 -18.23 22.24 2.80
N TYR A 642 -19.24 22.48 3.63
CA TYR A 642 -20.59 22.80 3.18
C TYR A 642 -21.02 24.12 3.76
N VAL A 643 -21.57 24.99 2.92
CA VAL A 643 -22.30 26.16 3.40
C VAL A 643 -23.61 25.69 4.03
N THR A 644 -23.90 26.19 5.24
CA THR A 644 -25.15 25.90 5.95
C THR A 644 -25.80 27.20 6.43
N ASN A 645 -27.04 27.10 6.91
CA ASN A 645 -27.79 28.21 7.50
C ASN A 645 -27.89 29.47 6.60
N GLY A 646 -28.04 29.31 5.28
CA GLY A 646 -28.21 30.42 4.35
C GLY A 646 -26.97 31.29 4.17
N GLY A 647 -25.78 30.70 4.16
CA GLY A 647 -24.52 31.44 4.01
C GLY A 647 -23.94 31.97 5.33
N ARG A 648 -24.36 31.43 6.47
CA ARG A 648 -23.96 31.92 7.81
C ARG A 648 -22.90 31.09 8.50
N SER A 649 -22.70 29.88 8.03
CA SER A 649 -21.73 28.93 8.57
C SER A 649 -21.12 28.13 7.43
N ILE A 650 -19.86 27.74 7.63
CA ILE A 650 -19.19 26.71 6.85
C ILE A 650 -18.94 25.55 7.80
N GLU A 651 -19.39 24.36 7.45
CA GLU A 651 -19.38 23.18 8.32
C GLU A 651 -18.83 21.95 7.59
N PHE A 652 -18.32 20.98 8.34
CA PHE A 652 -18.05 19.65 7.80
C PHE A 652 -19.36 18.85 7.73
N ARG A 653 -19.32 17.67 7.11
CA ARG A 653 -20.39 16.66 7.21
C ARG A 653 -19.82 15.32 7.63
N ARG A 654 -20.68 14.49 8.25
CA ARG A 654 -20.40 13.08 8.55
C ARG A 654 -20.06 12.36 7.26
N TYR A 655 -18.91 11.68 7.20
CA TYR A 655 -18.56 10.84 6.05
C TYR A 655 -19.29 9.50 6.15
N ASP A 656 -20.10 9.20 5.15
CA ASP A 656 -21.00 8.04 5.06
C ASP A 656 -20.53 6.97 4.06
N GLY A 657 -19.28 7.03 3.61
CA GLY A 657 -18.73 6.09 2.62
C GLY A 657 -19.21 6.31 1.17
N GLY A 658 -20.19 7.20 0.94
CA GLY A 658 -20.83 7.42 -0.35
C GLY A 658 -21.38 6.15 -0.99
N THR A 659 -21.54 6.19 -2.32
CA THR A 659 -21.94 5.02 -3.13
C THR A 659 -20.83 3.99 -3.33
N GLU A 660 -19.56 4.37 -3.14
CA GLU A 660 -18.40 3.51 -3.40
C GLU A 660 -18.16 2.46 -2.30
N GLN A 661 -18.33 2.85 -1.04
CA GLN A 661 -17.98 2.02 0.12
C GLN A 661 -19.19 1.75 1.00
N GLY A 662 -20.08 2.75 1.15
CA GLY A 662 -21.24 2.69 2.02
C GLY A 662 -20.86 2.52 3.49
N LEU A 663 -21.23 3.47 4.33
CA LEU A 663 -21.23 3.24 5.77
C LEU A 663 -22.21 2.11 6.04
N ARG A 664 -21.77 1.07 6.74
CA ARG A 664 -22.61 -0.08 7.08
C ARG A 664 -23.89 0.33 7.82
N ASP A 665 -23.79 1.44 8.55
CA ASP A 665 -24.82 2.02 9.41
C ASP A 665 -25.79 2.95 8.64
N SER A 666 -25.69 3.01 7.31
CA SER A 666 -26.66 3.69 6.43
C SER A 666 -28.03 3.00 6.35
N LYS A 667 -28.22 1.87 7.04
CA LYS A 667 -29.52 1.20 7.21
C LYS A 667 -30.25 1.71 8.46
N SER A 668 -31.50 2.12 8.28
CA SER A 668 -32.35 2.61 9.36
C SER A 668 -32.53 1.59 10.50
N GLY A 669 -32.27 2.03 11.73
CA GLY A 669 -32.63 1.30 12.96
C GLY A 669 -31.51 0.62 13.74
N LEU A 670 -30.23 0.82 13.39
CA LEU A 670 -29.11 0.39 14.24
C LEU A 670 -28.52 1.57 15.02
N VAL A 671 -28.46 1.40 16.35
CA VAL A 671 -27.76 2.31 17.26
C VAL A 671 -26.31 1.82 17.37
N ASP A 672 -25.39 2.44 16.63
CA ASP A 672 -23.98 2.46 17.02
C ASP A 672 -23.88 3.10 18.43
N PRO A 673 -22.91 2.76 19.30
CA PRO A 673 -22.90 3.28 20.67
C PRO A 673 -22.68 4.80 20.68
N ILE A 674 -23.79 5.55 20.69
CA ILE A 674 -23.89 6.95 21.11
C ILE A 674 -23.69 6.98 22.63
N ASP A 675 -22.50 6.58 23.05
CA ASP A 675 -21.99 6.99 24.34
C ASP A 675 -21.55 8.45 24.20
N SER A 676 -22.33 9.35 24.79
CA SER A 676 -22.09 10.80 24.79
C SER A 676 -20.77 11.24 25.44
N ARG A 677 -19.98 10.28 25.96
CA ARG A 677 -18.61 10.50 26.45
C ARG A 677 -17.54 10.30 25.36
N ARG A 678 -17.88 9.70 24.21
CA ARG A 678 -16.93 9.42 23.10
C ARG A 678 -16.66 10.68 22.29
N LYS A 679 -15.44 11.21 22.37
CA LYS A 679 -14.92 12.36 21.59
C LYS A 679 -14.55 12.03 20.12
N SER A 680 -15.01 10.89 19.61
CA SER A 680 -14.72 10.43 18.24
C SER A 680 -15.75 9.39 17.81
N PHE A 681 -16.10 9.43 16.52
CA PHE A 681 -16.98 8.48 15.85
C PHE A 681 -16.15 7.52 14.98
N PHE A 682 -16.48 6.22 15.01
CA PHE A 682 -15.75 5.17 14.29
C PHE A 682 -16.64 4.57 13.19
N GLY A 683 -16.63 5.18 12.00
CA GLY A 683 -17.44 4.73 10.89
C GLY A 683 -16.84 3.48 10.23
N VAL A 684 -17.58 2.37 10.25
CA VAL A 684 -17.22 1.11 9.57
C VAL A 684 -17.91 1.02 8.23
N HIS A 685 -17.14 0.84 7.16
CA HIS A 685 -17.67 0.72 5.80
C HIS A 685 -17.89 -0.74 5.40
N LEU A 686 -18.56 -0.99 4.28
CA LEU A 686 -18.74 -2.35 3.78
C LEU A 686 -17.39 -2.99 3.44
N ALA A 687 -17.12 -4.16 4.02
CA ALA A 687 -15.95 -4.96 3.68
C ALA A 687 -16.12 -5.57 2.28
N SER A 688 -15.03 -5.63 1.51
CA SER A 688 -14.97 -6.27 0.20
C SER A 688 -13.98 -7.43 0.22
N ARG A 689 -14.30 -8.52 -0.49
CA ARG A 689 -13.41 -9.67 -0.66
C ARG A 689 -12.95 -9.77 -2.12
N THR A 690 -11.65 -9.91 -2.33
CA THR A 690 -11.03 -10.06 -3.64
C THR A 690 -10.17 -11.32 -3.62
N MET A 691 -10.60 -12.37 -4.30
CA MET A 691 -9.99 -13.71 -4.21
C MET A 691 -9.93 -14.19 -2.74
N ASN A 692 -8.73 -14.22 -2.16
CA ASN A 692 -8.45 -14.65 -0.80
C ASN A 692 -8.29 -13.49 0.18
N ASP A 693 -8.25 -12.25 -0.29
CA ASP A 693 -7.92 -11.10 0.53
C ASP A 693 -9.19 -10.32 0.89
N VAL A 694 -9.27 -9.88 2.14
CA VAL A 694 -10.41 -9.10 2.65
C VAL A 694 -9.94 -7.69 2.98
N ARG A 695 -10.58 -6.70 2.36
CA ARG A 695 -10.39 -5.27 2.64
C ARG A 695 -11.52 -4.80 3.54
N ILE A 696 -11.15 -4.23 4.70
CA ILE A 696 -12.08 -3.62 5.65
C ILE A 696 -11.74 -2.12 5.74
N PRO A 697 -12.52 -1.23 5.10
CA PRO A 697 -12.31 0.21 5.25
C PRO A 697 -12.90 0.69 6.58
N ILE A 698 -12.10 1.42 7.36
CA ILE A 698 -12.54 2.06 8.61
C ILE A 698 -12.23 3.55 8.58
N SER A 699 -13.10 4.37 9.18
CA SER A 699 -12.91 5.81 9.29
C SER A 699 -12.95 6.26 10.75
N ILE A 700 -12.07 7.19 11.11
CA ILE A 700 -12.11 7.89 12.39
C ILE A 700 -12.55 9.32 12.14
N GLN A 701 -13.56 9.77 12.87
CA GLN A 701 -14.21 11.04 12.65
C GLN A 701 -14.43 11.76 13.98
N ASN A 702 -14.65 13.07 13.94
CA ASN A 702 -15.11 13.83 15.09
C ASN A 702 -16.49 13.34 15.55
N ASP A 703 -16.77 13.31 16.86
CA ASP A 703 -18.12 12.97 17.36
C ASP A 703 -19.15 14.02 16.94
N GLU A 704 -18.77 15.30 16.92
CA GLU A 704 -19.54 16.36 16.26
C GLU A 704 -19.44 16.22 14.73
N ALA A 705 -20.57 15.88 14.09
CA ALA A 705 -20.63 15.64 12.64
C ALA A 705 -20.27 16.86 11.77
N ASN A 706 -20.37 18.07 12.31
CA ASN A 706 -20.03 19.34 11.64
C ASN A 706 -18.59 19.81 11.91
N SER A 707 -17.79 19.08 12.70
CA SER A 707 -16.44 19.47 13.14
C SER A 707 -15.31 18.70 12.45
N TYR A 708 -14.12 19.32 12.42
CA TYR A 708 -12.95 18.76 11.72
C TYR A 708 -12.51 17.43 12.34
N SER A 709 -12.27 16.44 11.47
CA SER A 709 -11.77 15.13 11.86
C SER A 709 -10.24 15.07 11.71
N GLN A 710 -9.53 15.22 12.82
CA GLN A 710 -8.05 15.18 12.84
C GLN A 710 -7.52 13.79 12.44
N ARG A 711 -6.34 13.74 11.81
CA ARG A 711 -5.61 12.48 11.60
C ARG A 711 -4.93 12.02 12.88
N PRO A 712 -4.99 10.72 13.22
CA PRO A 712 -4.17 10.17 14.28
C PRO A 712 -2.70 10.17 13.86
N THR A 713 -1.81 10.31 14.85
CA THR A 713 -0.34 10.23 14.72
C THR A 713 0.17 8.80 14.79
N SER A 714 -0.63 7.89 15.35
CA SER A 714 -0.38 6.45 15.37
C SER A 714 -1.67 5.68 15.59
N ILE A 715 -1.69 4.47 15.03
CA ILE A 715 -2.80 3.52 15.15
C ILE A 715 -2.26 2.17 15.63
N TRP A 716 -3.13 1.41 16.28
CA TRP A 716 -3.02 -0.05 16.43
C TRP A 716 -4.41 -0.63 16.14
N VAL A 717 -4.50 -1.66 15.30
CA VAL A 717 -5.78 -2.26 14.92
C VAL A 717 -5.62 -3.77 14.84
N GLU A 718 -6.47 -4.49 15.56
CA GLU A 718 -6.59 -5.95 15.53
C GLU A 718 -7.85 -6.36 14.78
N VAL A 719 -7.71 -7.24 13.79
CA VAL A 719 -8.81 -7.82 13.01
C VAL A 719 -8.80 -9.33 13.20
N GLN A 720 -9.72 -9.85 14.01
CA GLN A 720 -9.87 -11.28 14.30
C GLN A 720 -10.92 -11.91 13.36
N PRO A 721 -10.56 -12.89 12.51
CA PRO A 721 -11.55 -13.65 11.74
C PRO A 721 -12.44 -14.49 12.66
N LEU A 722 -13.75 -14.55 12.36
CA LEU A 722 -14.76 -15.30 13.10
C LEU A 722 -15.58 -16.25 12.21
N LYS A 723 -15.89 -17.44 12.73
CA LYS A 723 -16.92 -18.37 12.20
C LYS A 723 -17.93 -18.65 13.30
N GLN A 724 -19.21 -18.35 13.06
CA GLN A 724 -20.27 -18.49 14.07
C GLN A 724 -19.86 -17.88 15.43
N ASP A 725 -19.27 -16.68 15.36
CA ASP A 725 -18.77 -15.89 16.50
C ASP A 725 -17.61 -16.52 17.31
N LYS A 726 -17.03 -17.64 16.86
CA LYS A 726 -15.78 -18.20 17.37
C LYS A 726 -14.57 -17.70 16.56
N PRO A 727 -13.43 -17.35 17.19
CA PRO A 727 -12.21 -16.95 16.49
C PRO A 727 -11.59 -18.07 15.66
N ILE A 728 -11.03 -17.74 14.50
CA ILE A 728 -10.20 -18.64 13.67
C ILE A 728 -8.77 -18.11 13.60
N GLY A 729 -7.84 -18.87 14.18
CA GLY A 729 -6.43 -18.50 14.26
C GLY A 729 -6.22 -17.17 14.98
N ILE A 730 -5.04 -16.58 14.77
CA ILE A 730 -4.61 -15.34 15.41
C ILE A 730 -5.13 -14.11 14.63
N PRO A 731 -5.27 -12.92 15.26
CA PRO A 731 -5.74 -11.71 14.58
C PRO A 731 -4.68 -11.14 13.63
N TYR A 732 -5.13 -10.48 12.56
CA TYR A 732 -4.28 -9.60 11.76
C TYR A 732 -4.05 -8.30 12.55
N THR A 733 -2.80 -7.83 12.58
CA THR A 733 -2.43 -6.58 13.27
C THR A 733 -1.94 -5.54 12.28
N PHE A 734 -2.46 -4.32 12.41
CA PHE A 734 -2.13 -3.17 11.57
C PHE A 734 -1.74 -1.97 12.45
N TYR A 735 -0.55 -1.43 12.22
CA TYR A 735 -0.06 -0.20 12.86
C TYR A 735 0.56 0.80 11.88
N ASP A 736 0.77 0.38 10.63
CA ASP A 736 1.24 1.22 9.53
C ASP A 736 0.11 2.11 9.01
N MET A 737 0.38 3.40 8.90
CA MET A 737 -0.62 4.37 8.51
C MET A 737 -0.60 4.59 6.99
N THR A 738 -1.52 3.92 6.29
CA THR A 738 -1.96 4.35 4.96
C THR A 738 -3.41 4.80 5.01
N LEU A 739 -3.61 6.07 4.64
CA LEU A 739 -4.92 6.68 4.48
C LEU A 739 -5.33 6.63 3.00
N GLN A 740 -6.61 6.44 2.74
CA GLN A 740 -7.16 6.64 1.40
C GLN A 740 -6.96 8.10 0.95
N LYS A 741 -6.49 8.29 -0.28
CA LYS A 741 -6.32 9.60 -0.89
C LYS A 741 -7.64 10.30 -1.14
N ASN A 742 -7.62 11.62 -1.14
CA ASN A 742 -8.74 12.49 -1.50
C ASN A 742 -10.01 12.19 -0.68
N ARG A 743 -9.86 11.84 0.60
CA ARG A 743 -10.98 11.70 1.55
C ARG A 743 -11.01 12.86 2.55
N SER A 744 -12.22 13.27 2.90
CA SER A 744 -12.56 14.39 3.80
C SER A 744 -12.39 14.06 5.27
N VAL A 745 -12.39 12.77 5.62
CA VAL A 745 -11.99 12.23 6.92
C VAL A 745 -10.84 11.24 6.75
N PRO A 746 -10.07 10.92 7.82
CA PRO A 746 -9.11 9.82 7.79
C PRO A 746 -9.84 8.47 7.61
N VAL A 747 -9.62 7.82 6.46
CA VAL A 747 -10.11 6.46 6.14
C VAL A 747 -8.91 5.55 5.92
N PHE A 748 -8.85 4.41 6.61
CA PHE A 748 -7.82 3.39 6.50
C PHE A 748 -8.36 2.16 5.78
N ASP A 749 -7.54 1.53 4.95
CA ASP A 749 -7.83 0.24 4.33
C ASP A 749 -7.07 -0.87 5.06
N LEU A 750 -7.78 -1.64 5.88
CA LEU A 750 -7.20 -2.83 6.52
C LEU A 750 -7.28 -3.99 5.52
N ILE A 751 -6.15 -4.31 4.88
CA ILE A 751 -6.06 -5.41 3.91
C ILE A 751 -5.54 -6.65 4.64
N ALA A 752 -6.44 -7.59 4.92
CA ALA A 752 -6.14 -8.87 5.55
C ALA A 752 -5.98 -9.95 4.47
N PRO A 753 -4.74 -10.27 4.04
CA PRO A 753 -4.51 -11.25 2.98
C PRO A 753 -4.74 -12.68 3.46
N GLN A 754 -5.03 -13.61 2.53
CA GLN A 754 -5.21 -15.03 2.85
C GLN A 754 -6.28 -15.28 3.94
N TRP A 755 -7.39 -14.53 3.88
CA TRP A 755 -8.49 -14.60 4.83
C TRP A 755 -9.05 -16.03 4.94
N PRO A 756 -9.27 -16.57 6.15
CA PRO A 756 -9.75 -17.94 6.32
C PRO A 756 -11.08 -18.17 5.56
N PRO A 757 -11.17 -19.16 4.64
CA PRO A 757 -12.35 -19.32 3.78
C PRO A 757 -13.67 -19.50 4.53
N LEU A 758 -13.62 -20.08 5.74
CA LEU A 758 -14.76 -20.34 6.61
C LEU A 758 -15.16 -19.16 7.53
N ALA A 759 -14.39 -18.07 7.53
CA ALA A 759 -14.65 -16.91 8.39
C ALA A 759 -15.61 -15.92 7.71
N THR A 760 -16.84 -15.83 8.23
CA THR A 760 -17.95 -15.01 7.69
C THR A 760 -18.13 -13.67 8.39
N LYS A 761 -17.40 -13.42 9.48
CA LYS A 761 -17.35 -12.13 10.17
C LYS A 761 -15.91 -11.78 10.57
N ALA A 762 -15.66 -10.51 10.83
CA ALA A 762 -14.43 -9.99 11.42
C ALA A 762 -14.76 -9.21 12.71
N LEU A 763 -14.01 -9.44 13.77
CA LEU A 763 -14.05 -8.63 14.99
C LEU A 763 -12.90 -7.61 14.93
N VAL A 764 -13.24 -6.32 14.96
CA VAL A 764 -12.25 -5.23 14.89
C VAL A 764 -12.15 -4.53 16.24
N LYS A 765 -10.93 -4.46 16.77
CA LYS A 765 -10.54 -3.59 17.87
C LYS A 765 -9.55 -2.57 17.33
N ALA A 766 -9.74 -1.29 17.64
CA ALA A 766 -8.86 -0.24 17.17
C ALA A 766 -8.53 0.75 18.28
N TRP A 767 -7.33 1.31 18.21
CA TRP A 767 -6.77 2.29 19.12
C TRP A 767 -6.04 3.37 18.32
N PHE A 768 -6.30 4.62 18.64
CA PHE A 768 -5.82 5.78 17.90
C PHE A 768 -5.23 6.82 18.85
N ARG A 769 -4.01 7.27 18.56
CA ARG A 769 -3.32 8.36 19.27
C ARG A 769 -3.28 9.59 18.35
N PHE A 770 -3.41 10.79 18.92
CA PHE A 770 -3.42 12.07 18.18
C PHE A 770 -2.24 12.98 18.55
N ASP A 771 -1.53 12.63 19.61
CA ASP A 771 -0.28 13.17 20.10
C ASP A 771 0.90 12.28 19.69
N GLN A 772 2.08 12.85 19.57
CA GLN A 772 3.25 12.12 19.06
C GLN A 772 3.82 11.18 20.13
N VAL A 773 3.93 9.89 19.80
CA VAL A 773 4.64 8.89 20.63
C VAL A 773 6.06 8.76 20.09
N ASN A 774 7.06 9.08 20.92
CA ASN A 774 8.47 8.85 20.59
C ASN A 774 8.80 7.36 20.68
N PRO A 775 9.59 6.77 19.77
CA PRO A 775 9.95 5.35 19.82
C PRO A 775 10.74 5.00 21.09
N ASP A 776 10.61 3.76 21.54
CA ASP A 776 11.36 3.21 22.69
C ASP A 776 12.79 2.83 22.29
N LEU A 777 12.95 2.32 21.06
CA LEU A 777 14.24 1.94 20.49
C LEU A 777 14.31 2.46 19.04
N PRO A 778 14.94 3.63 18.81
CA PRO A 778 15.32 4.10 17.49
C PRO A 778 16.71 3.57 17.09
N ILE A 779 16.83 3.01 15.88
CA ILE A 779 18.08 2.50 15.31
C ILE A 779 18.34 3.21 13.98
N LEU A 780 19.49 3.87 13.83
CA LEU A 780 19.87 4.50 12.57
C LEU A 780 20.27 3.42 11.55
N VAL A 781 19.62 3.39 10.38
CA VAL A 781 19.87 2.32 9.39
C VAL A 781 21.28 2.40 8.78
N ASN A 782 21.88 3.60 8.75
CA ASN A 782 23.26 3.79 8.30
C ASN A 782 24.33 3.24 9.29
N ASP A 783 23.98 3.02 10.56
CA ASP A 783 24.87 2.40 11.56
C ASP A 783 24.92 0.86 11.48
N LEU A 784 24.18 0.28 10.52
CA LEU A 784 24.14 -1.16 10.26
C LEU A 784 25.10 -1.53 9.13
N SER A 785 26.00 -2.46 9.42
CA SER A 785 26.89 -3.07 8.43
C SER A 785 26.13 -3.98 7.47
N GLU A 786 26.57 -4.06 6.21
CA GLU A 786 25.88 -4.82 5.16
C GLU A 786 26.10 -6.34 5.33
N GLU A 787 25.01 -7.11 5.26
CA GLU A 787 24.96 -8.57 5.48
C GLU A 787 25.47 -9.05 6.86
N VAL A 788 25.58 -8.15 7.84
CA VAL A 788 25.87 -8.49 9.23
C VAL A 788 24.60 -8.37 10.05
N GLU A 789 24.23 -9.43 10.75
CA GLU A 789 23.15 -9.40 11.74
C GLU A 789 23.62 -8.75 13.03
N LYS A 790 22.80 -7.87 13.60
CA LYS A 790 23.09 -7.15 14.85
C LYS A 790 21.93 -7.32 15.82
N GLU A 791 22.23 -7.83 17.01
CA GLU A 791 21.28 -8.02 18.09
C GLU A 791 21.10 -6.74 18.93
N PHE A 792 19.85 -6.45 19.28
CA PHE A 792 19.46 -5.38 20.20
C PHE A 792 18.47 -5.93 21.24
N SER A 793 18.58 -5.47 22.48
CA SER A 793 17.59 -5.73 23.53
C SER A 793 16.56 -4.61 23.60
N PHE A 794 15.29 -4.94 23.87
CA PHE A 794 14.22 -3.95 24.00
C PHE A 794 13.98 -3.57 25.47
N PRO A 795 14.05 -2.27 25.87
CA PRO A 795 13.99 -1.87 27.28
C PRO A 795 12.72 -2.28 28.04
N GLY A 796 11.57 -2.36 27.36
CA GLY A 796 10.28 -2.71 27.97
C GLY A 796 9.98 -4.22 28.04
N LEU A 797 10.74 -5.06 27.32
CA LEU A 797 10.45 -6.49 27.15
C LEU A 797 11.68 -7.33 27.50
N PRO A 798 11.95 -7.58 28.80
CA PRO A 798 13.10 -8.37 29.22
C PRO A 798 13.03 -9.80 28.63
N GLY A 799 14.17 -10.30 28.16
CA GLY A 799 14.26 -11.59 27.47
C GLY A 799 13.90 -11.56 25.98
N SER A 800 13.32 -10.46 25.47
CA SER A 800 13.09 -10.30 24.04
C SER A 800 14.32 -9.76 23.31
N LYS A 801 14.54 -10.23 22.08
CA LYS A 801 15.65 -9.87 21.21
C LYS A 801 15.14 -9.32 19.88
N ILE A 802 15.85 -8.35 19.34
CA ILE A 802 15.59 -7.78 18.01
C ILE A 802 16.87 -7.95 17.19
N LEU A 803 16.84 -8.85 16.21
CA LEU A 803 17.92 -9.11 15.27
C LEU A 803 17.66 -8.27 14.00
N VAL A 804 18.62 -7.43 13.61
CA VAL A 804 18.48 -6.55 12.44
C VAL A 804 19.61 -6.84 11.44
N THR A 805 19.24 -7.11 10.19
CA THR A 805 20.19 -7.31 9.08
C THR A 805 19.87 -6.35 7.93
N ARG A 806 20.82 -5.48 7.58
CA ARG A 806 20.76 -4.64 6.37
C ARG A 806 21.31 -5.42 5.18
N LYS A 807 20.50 -5.62 4.14
CA LYS A 807 20.91 -6.32 2.92
C LYS A 807 21.69 -5.42 1.96
N LYS A 808 22.49 -6.05 1.10
CA LYS A 808 23.12 -5.37 -0.05
C LYS A 808 22.04 -4.71 -0.92
N PRO A 809 22.34 -3.56 -1.56
CA PRO A 809 21.38 -2.89 -2.45
C PRO A 809 20.91 -3.83 -3.58
N GLN A 810 19.62 -4.15 -3.59
CA GLN A 810 19.01 -4.98 -4.66
C GLN A 810 19.01 -4.25 -6.00
N SER A 811 18.98 -2.91 -5.95
CA SER A 811 19.17 -2.03 -7.09
C SER A 811 19.85 -0.73 -6.63
N LYS A 812 20.15 0.18 -7.57
CA LYS A 812 20.66 1.52 -7.22
C LYS A 812 19.69 2.34 -6.34
N ASN A 813 18.42 1.96 -6.28
CA ASN A 813 17.35 2.76 -5.68
C ASN A 813 16.64 2.07 -4.50
N ILE A 814 16.94 0.81 -4.18
CA ILE A 814 16.25 0.04 -3.14
C ILE A 814 17.26 -0.75 -2.31
N ILE A 815 17.15 -0.62 -0.99
CA ILE A 815 17.82 -1.46 0.02
C ILE A 815 16.75 -2.15 0.87
N GLU A 816 16.98 -3.42 1.19
CA GLU A 816 16.13 -4.19 2.09
C GLU A 816 16.73 -4.22 3.50
N VAL A 817 15.89 -4.07 4.51
CA VAL A 817 16.23 -4.33 5.91
C VAL A 817 15.30 -5.43 6.43
N SER A 818 15.90 -6.51 6.93
CA SER A 818 15.20 -7.59 7.58
C SER A 818 15.34 -7.47 9.09
N VAL A 819 14.25 -7.68 9.82
CA VAL A 819 14.18 -7.68 11.28
C VAL A 819 13.54 -8.98 11.74
N VAL A 820 14.10 -9.59 12.78
CA VAL A 820 13.48 -10.72 13.49
C VAL A 820 13.35 -10.34 14.96
N GLU A 821 12.12 -10.30 15.46
CA GLU A 821 11.83 -10.17 16.89
C GLU A 821 11.67 -11.59 17.47
N GLU A 822 12.34 -11.87 18.59
CA GLU A 822 12.20 -13.12 19.34
C GLU A 822 11.77 -12.82 20.77
N HIS A 823 10.79 -13.57 21.28
CA HIS A 823 10.18 -13.34 22.59
C HIS A 823 10.21 -14.59 23.47
N PRO A 824 10.12 -14.43 24.81
CA PRO A 824 9.88 -15.53 25.75
C PRO A 824 8.55 -16.27 25.46
N ALA A 825 8.49 -17.56 25.82
CA ALA A 825 7.33 -18.43 25.54
C ALA A 825 6.04 -17.94 26.21
N GLU A 826 6.17 -17.28 27.36
CA GLU A 826 5.08 -16.68 28.15
C GLU A 826 4.38 -15.52 27.41
N GLN A 827 5.04 -14.92 26.41
CA GLN A 827 4.51 -13.80 25.63
C GLN A 827 3.81 -14.24 24.33
N SER A 828 3.97 -15.51 23.92
CA SER A 828 3.47 -16.06 22.65
C SER A 828 2.03 -15.67 22.32
N SER A 829 1.09 -15.87 23.26
CA SER A 829 -0.35 -15.59 23.10
C SER A 829 -0.71 -14.11 22.93
N HIS A 830 0.27 -13.20 23.05
CA HIS A 830 0.08 -11.75 22.96
C HIS A 830 0.83 -11.10 21.79
N LEU A 831 1.51 -11.89 20.94
CA LEU A 831 2.23 -11.33 19.79
C LEU A 831 1.26 -10.84 18.69
N PRO A 832 1.56 -9.71 18.04
CA PRO A 832 2.77 -8.89 18.18
C PRO A 832 2.69 -7.88 19.34
N LEU A 833 3.83 -7.62 20.00
CA LEU A 833 3.94 -6.67 21.13
C LEU A 833 4.58 -5.33 20.75
N LEU A 834 5.26 -5.25 19.60
CA LEU A 834 5.92 -4.05 19.12
C LEU A 834 5.32 -3.55 17.80
N LYS A 835 5.29 -2.22 17.66
CA LYS A 835 5.18 -1.54 16.37
C LYS A 835 6.59 -1.30 15.86
N ALA A 836 6.98 -1.99 14.80
CA ALA A 836 8.24 -1.79 14.09
C ALA A 836 8.00 -1.10 12.75
N VAL A 837 8.55 0.11 12.56
CA VAL A 837 8.37 0.92 11.34
C VAL A 837 9.68 1.57 10.90
N VAL A 838 9.80 1.93 9.62
CA VAL A 838 10.93 2.74 9.12
C VAL A 838 10.46 4.14 8.78
N SER A 839 11.10 5.16 9.37
CA SER A 839 10.82 6.57 9.10
C SER A 839 11.70 7.16 7.99
N GLY A 840 11.22 8.23 7.37
CA GLY A 840 11.97 9.01 6.38
C GLY A 840 11.98 8.47 4.95
N ALA A 841 12.07 7.14 4.73
CA ALA A 841 12.30 6.59 3.38
C ALA A 841 11.67 5.20 3.09
N SER A 842 10.73 4.72 3.91
CA SER A 842 10.08 3.41 3.67
C SER A 842 9.20 3.43 2.40
N LEU A 843 9.41 2.44 1.52
CA LEU A 843 8.63 2.19 0.31
C LEU A 843 7.55 1.12 0.55
N SER A 844 7.89 0.07 1.30
CA SER A 844 6.96 -0.95 1.74
C SER A 844 7.47 -1.63 3.00
N ALA A 845 6.53 -2.25 3.72
CA ALA A 845 6.77 -3.06 4.90
C ALA A 845 5.93 -4.35 4.82
N SER A 846 6.48 -5.43 5.34
CA SER A 846 5.83 -6.72 5.49
C SER A 846 6.04 -7.18 6.91
N HIS A 847 4.97 -7.63 7.59
CA HIS A 847 5.00 -8.06 8.98
C HIS A 847 4.37 -9.45 9.10
N MET A 848 5.17 -10.42 9.53
CA MET A 848 4.77 -11.83 9.66
C MET A 848 4.85 -12.25 11.12
N VAL A 849 3.71 -12.44 11.76
CA VAL A 849 3.57 -12.82 13.18
C VAL A 849 3.48 -14.34 13.30
N GLU A 850 4.29 -14.94 14.17
CA GLU A 850 4.38 -16.39 14.37
C GLU A 850 4.39 -16.79 15.87
N PRO A 851 3.23 -16.78 16.54
CA PRO A 851 3.12 -16.97 17.99
C PRO A 851 3.69 -18.28 18.52
N ASP A 852 3.48 -19.41 17.83
CA ASP A 852 3.88 -20.74 18.32
C ASP A 852 5.40 -20.92 18.46
N ILE A 853 6.19 -20.11 17.74
CA ILE A 853 7.65 -20.05 17.85
C ILE A 853 8.14 -18.72 18.44
N CYS A 854 7.23 -17.94 19.03
CA CYS A 854 7.50 -16.70 19.75
C CYS A 854 8.27 -15.66 18.91
N ARG A 855 8.02 -15.61 17.60
CA ARG A 855 8.81 -14.86 16.63
C ARG A 855 7.94 -13.94 15.77
N ILE A 856 8.49 -12.80 15.38
CA ILE A 856 7.92 -11.92 14.36
C ILE A 856 9.01 -11.61 13.33
N ARG A 857 8.67 -11.59 12.04
CA ARG A 857 9.59 -11.16 10.97
C ARG A 857 9.06 -9.92 10.29
N HIS A 858 9.92 -8.92 10.13
CA HIS A 858 9.62 -7.69 9.40
C HIS A 858 10.59 -7.54 8.24
N THR A 859 10.08 -7.14 7.08
CA THR A 859 10.90 -6.81 5.90
C THR A 859 10.51 -5.43 5.43
N PHE A 860 11.49 -4.52 5.36
CA PHE A 860 11.30 -3.15 4.91
C PHE A 860 12.08 -2.91 3.62
N LEU A 861 11.41 -2.40 2.60
CA LEU A 861 12.08 -1.85 1.42
C LEU A 861 12.24 -0.34 1.60
N ILE A 862 13.48 0.14 1.49
CA ILE A 862 13.86 1.53 1.77
C ILE A 862 14.35 2.18 0.48
N GLN A 863 13.88 3.40 0.22
CA GLN A 863 14.34 4.23 -0.89
C GLN A 863 15.81 4.61 -0.69
N ALA A 864 16.64 4.29 -1.67
CA ALA A 864 18.03 4.70 -1.77
C ALA A 864 18.25 5.59 -3.00
N THR A 865 19.39 6.29 -3.04
CA THR A 865 19.90 6.97 -4.23
C THR A 865 21.32 6.51 -4.49
N ASN A 866 21.59 5.88 -5.64
CA ASN A 866 22.88 5.29 -5.98
C ASN A 866 23.45 4.35 -4.89
N GLY A 867 22.59 3.54 -4.27
CA GLY A 867 22.94 2.60 -3.21
C GLY A 867 23.20 3.24 -1.84
N ARG A 868 22.93 4.53 -1.65
CA ARG A 868 23.01 5.23 -0.35
C ARG A 868 21.63 5.60 0.17
N ILE A 869 21.42 5.41 1.47
CA ILE A 869 20.22 5.84 2.20
C ILE A 869 20.47 7.24 2.77
N SER A 870 19.43 8.07 2.88
CA SER A 870 19.53 9.38 3.54
C SER A 870 19.85 9.25 5.04
N ASP A 871 20.59 10.20 5.59
CA ASP A 871 21.12 10.14 6.97
C ASP A 871 20.05 10.21 8.08
N ASN A 872 18.78 10.46 7.73
CA ASN A 872 17.66 10.58 8.66
C ASN A 872 16.67 9.40 8.56
N VAL A 873 17.14 8.21 8.19
CA VAL A 873 16.30 7.00 8.06
C VAL A 873 16.50 6.09 9.26
N TRP A 874 15.46 6.02 10.10
CA TRP A 874 15.47 5.28 11.36
C TRP A 874 14.52 4.09 11.29
N LEU A 875 14.96 2.97 11.85
CA LEU A 875 14.12 1.85 12.23
C LEU A 875 13.63 2.12 13.66
N GLU A 876 12.32 2.25 13.84
CA GLU A 876 11.67 2.75 15.06
C GLU A 876 10.80 1.64 15.67
N PHE A 877 11.13 1.19 16.88
CA PHE A 877 10.31 0.25 17.65
C PHE A 877 9.55 0.97 18.78
N THR A 878 8.28 0.64 18.95
CA THR A 878 7.39 1.22 19.97
C THR A 878 6.56 0.13 20.64
N ASP A 879 6.53 0.10 21.96
CA ASP A 879 5.71 -0.82 22.76
C ASP A 879 4.21 -0.60 22.52
N GLN A 880 3.48 -1.69 22.21
CA GLN A 880 2.02 -1.70 22.05
C GLN A 880 1.31 -1.05 23.25
N GLN A 881 1.76 -1.29 24.49
CA GLN A 881 1.12 -0.74 25.69
C GLN A 881 1.14 0.79 25.70
N ARG A 882 2.20 1.43 25.18
CA ARG A 882 2.28 2.89 25.05
C ARG A 882 1.47 3.45 23.88
N LEU A 883 1.18 2.62 22.87
CA LEU A 883 0.24 2.97 21.80
C LEU A 883 -1.22 2.87 22.25
N ILE A 884 -1.53 1.94 23.15
CA ILE A 884 -2.87 1.74 23.72
C ILE A 884 -3.15 2.71 24.88
N ALA A 885 -2.17 3.00 25.73
CA ALA A 885 -2.30 3.91 26.86
C ALA A 885 -2.64 5.34 26.38
N GLY A 886 -3.78 5.87 26.83
CA GLY A 886 -4.26 7.19 26.41
C GLY A 886 -4.68 7.28 24.94
N ALA A 887 -4.96 6.15 24.28
CA ALA A 887 -5.58 6.13 22.96
C ALA A 887 -7.10 6.27 23.05
N THR A 888 -7.71 6.89 22.03
CA THR A 888 -9.14 6.72 21.77
C THR A 888 -9.36 5.34 21.16
N SER A 889 -10.29 4.56 21.72
CA SER A 889 -10.48 3.15 21.33
C SER A 889 -11.94 2.81 21.04
N THR A 890 -12.15 1.78 20.21
CA THR A 890 -13.47 1.21 19.97
C THR A 890 -14.02 0.42 21.17
N ILE A 891 -13.15 -0.03 22.07
CA ILE A 891 -13.48 -0.93 23.20
C ILE A 891 -13.40 -0.30 24.60
N SER A 892 -12.97 0.95 24.74
CA SER A 892 -12.93 1.63 26.04
C SER A 892 -14.34 1.97 26.56
N ASP A 893 -14.46 2.18 27.87
CA ASP A 893 -15.65 2.68 28.59
C ASP A 893 -16.95 1.85 28.47
N GLY A 894 -16.82 0.57 28.09
CA GLY A 894 -17.96 -0.36 27.90
C GLY A 894 -18.40 -0.53 26.44
N GLY A 895 -17.62 0.01 25.49
CA GLY A 895 -17.84 -0.22 24.06
C GLY A 895 -17.71 -1.68 23.65
N MET A 896 -18.72 -2.21 22.97
CA MET A 896 -18.61 -3.51 22.28
C MET A 896 -17.63 -3.40 21.10
N PRO A 897 -16.69 -4.34 20.91
CA PRO A 897 -15.86 -4.41 19.71
C PRO A 897 -16.69 -4.63 18.43
N LEU A 898 -16.21 -4.11 17.32
CA LEU A 898 -16.99 -3.97 16.08
C LEU A 898 -17.00 -5.29 15.30
N VAL A 899 -18.17 -5.95 15.21
CA VAL A 899 -18.34 -7.21 14.47
C VAL A 899 -18.89 -6.95 13.07
N ILE A 900 -18.07 -7.16 12.04
CA ILE A 900 -18.33 -6.82 10.63
C ILE A 900 -18.65 -8.08 9.83
N PRO A 901 -19.73 -8.13 9.02
CA PRO A 901 -19.96 -9.24 8.09
C PRO A 901 -18.94 -9.17 6.94
N ILE A 902 -18.36 -10.31 6.58
CA ILE A 902 -17.51 -10.45 5.40
C ILE A 902 -18.36 -11.04 4.27
N PRO A 903 -18.33 -10.46 3.05
CA PRO A 903 -19.09 -11.02 1.93
C PRO A 903 -18.60 -12.44 1.58
N ALA A 904 -19.54 -13.26 1.10
CA ALA A 904 -19.19 -14.50 0.42
C ALA A 904 -18.33 -14.19 -0.82
N GLN A 905 -17.53 -15.18 -1.23
CA GLN A 905 -16.67 -15.09 -2.41
C GLN A 905 -17.47 -15.17 -3.72
#